data_AF-A0A1Q7UXS6-F1
#
_entry.id   AF-A0A1Q7UXS6-F1
#
_cell.length_a   1.000
_cell.length_b   1.000
_cell.length_c   1.000
_cell.angle_alpha   90.00
_cell.angle_beta   90.00
_cell.angle_gamma   90.00
#
_symmetry.space_group_name_H-M   'P 1'
#
loop_
_entity.id
_entity.type
_entity.pdbx_description
1 polymer ?
#
loop_
_entity_poly.entity_id
_entity_poly.type
_entity_poly.pdbx_seq_one_letter_code
_entity_poly.pdbx_strand_id
1 'polypeptide(L)'
;MKAQITPSMDEFCQLGRHGNVVPVFAEFIADNETPVSAFKKLDGGGYGFLFESTEKNDESGRFSFVGIDPRIVIKTHGQRLQIFELGVERRTETTSDPLDELRNLMARYQFVSNPKLPRFSGGAVGFLGYEAIHSFEPKVPTAERDELQLPEMIFMITSSLLIFDHRLRTLKIVANAFLDDGPLEKLYARAAESIHVIMRRLAKPADLPPIPPADCEIQPAHSNFHPEEFKRAVEQAKEYIRGGDIFQVVFSQRFESDFGGDPLDFYRCLRFINPSPYMFCLKFGADFALVGSSPEMHVRLIGDAVEIRPLAGTRPRGDTSAQDEKNAAELLADPKERAEHIMLVDLARNDVGRVSGFGTVRVTELMEIERYSHVMHIVSNVTGHLRTGCTGFDLVKATFPAGTVSGAPKIRAMQIISELERTRRGCYAGAIGYFGFDGNVDSCIALRCAVLKNGKAYFQSGAGIVADSSPHSEYEETVNKARAMRKALAMATRITPSRRGECGCNASDIGDFKLRELTLRLMRGENLSRAEAGNFLDCLLNPVATDAQIAAALTSLAVKGESFDELAGIAEAMRNRAVPLRSRHARFIDTAGTGSSVAKTFNVSTAAAFVIAGAGLPVAKHGSRAATSRCGSADVLQALGVNTAAPPATVERCLNEHEICFIFAPLFHAATARVAHVRRELGVHTTFNMLGPLTNPAQAPFQIVGVWHRSLLERVASALARLGVKKAWVVHGADGLDEITIADKTYVAACSSTGEVETFTVSPDDFGLERQHFDGFCGKGPQENAHLIHAILQGETTKTTSAARDLVIINAAAALYLAGVAPDLRYAVGLACESIDSGRAASKLDALVRETNRKP
;
A
#
# COMPACT_ATOMS: atom_id res chain seq x y z
N MET A 1 8.27 -25.58 -14.68
CA MET A 1 9.56 -26.21 -15.07
C MET A 1 10.51 -26.12 -13.88
N LYS A 2 11.46 -27.06 -13.73
CA LYS A 2 12.62 -26.85 -12.83
C LYS A 2 13.60 -25.93 -13.55
N ALA A 3 14.09 -24.89 -12.89
CA ALA A 3 15.11 -24.02 -13.47
C ALA A 3 16.47 -24.74 -13.51
N GLN A 4 17.27 -24.50 -14.55
CA GLN A 4 18.66 -24.93 -14.56
C GLN A 4 19.49 -23.94 -13.73
N ILE A 5 19.90 -24.38 -12.54
CA ILE A 5 20.75 -23.60 -11.64
C ILE A 5 22.22 -23.71 -12.09
N THR A 6 22.92 -22.58 -12.10
CA THR A 6 24.37 -22.46 -12.38
C THR A 6 25.01 -21.63 -11.27
N PRO A 7 26.20 -21.98 -10.73
CA PRO A 7 26.92 -23.24 -10.92
C PRO A 7 26.11 -24.46 -10.43
N SER A 8 26.55 -25.66 -10.78
CA SER A 8 26.13 -26.90 -10.12
C SER A 8 26.62 -26.95 -8.67
N MET A 9 26.13 -27.91 -7.86
CA MET A 9 26.55 -28.04 -6.46
C MET A 9 28.06 -28.34 -6.32
N ASP A 10 28.62 -29.19 -7.18
CA ASP A 10 30.05 -29.53 -7.14
C ASP A 10 30.92 -28.33 -7.56
N GLU A 11 30.51 -27.61 -8.61
CA GLU A 11 31.14 -26.35 -9.03
C GLU A 11 31.02 -25.26 -7.95
N PHE A 12 29.88 -25.15 -7.26
CA PHE A 12 29.67 -24.22 -6.15
C PHE A 12 30.67 -24.48 -5.01
N CYS A 13 30.85 -25.74 -4.63
CA CYS A 13 31.84 -26.15 -3.63
C CYS A 13 33.30 -25.92 -4.06
N GLN A 14 33.59 -25.92 -5.36
CA GLN A 14 34.91 -25.54 -5.89
C GLN A 14 35.09 -24.02 -5.85
N LEU A 15 34.12 -23.26 -6.33
CA LEU A 15 34.13 -21.79 -6.36
C LEU A 15 34.24 -21.20 -4.94
N GLY A 16 33.57 -21.80 -3.94
CA GLY A 16 33.68 -21.38 -2.54
C GLY A 16 35.06 -21.56 -1.89
N ARG A 17 36.06 -22.09 -2.60
CA ARG A 17 37.47 -22.09 -2.17
C ARG A 17 38.22 -20.82 -2.57
N HIS A 18 37.62 -19.99 -3.43
CA HIS A 18 38.23 -18.78 -4.00
C HIS A 18 37.67 -17.47 -3.43
N GLY A 19 36.65 -17.55 -2.56
CA GLY A 19 36.02 -16.40 -1.91
C GLY A 19 34.76 -16.79 -1.14
N ASN A 20 34.21 -15.86 -0.36
CA ASN A 20 33.05 -16.08 0.52
C ASN A 20 31.73 -15.54 -0.05
N VAL A 21 31.70 -14.99 -1.28
CA VAL A 21 30.46 -14.65 -1.99
C VAL A 21 30.45 -15.31 -3.36
N VAL A 22 29.56 -16.30 -3.53
CA VAL A 22 29.42 -17.06 -4.79
C VAL A 22 28.05 -16.79 -5.40
N PRO A 23 27.97 -16.26 -6.64
CA PRO A 23 26.70 -16.03 -7.31
C PRO A 23 26.11 -17.35 -7.84
N VAL A 24 24.90 -17.68 -7.38
CA VAL A 24 24.08 -18.78 -7.92
C VAL A 24 22.96 -18.17 -8.73
N PHE A 25 22.71 -18.64 -9.95
CA PHE A 25 21.74 -18.02 -10.84
C PHE A 25 21.03 -19.02 -11.76
N ALA A 26 19.92 -18.55 -12.34
CA ALA A 26 19.26 -19.20 -13.47
C ALA A 26 18.94 -18.15 -14.54
N GLU A 27 18.95 -18.56 -15.80
CA GLU A 27 18.69 -17.72 -16.97
C GLU A 27 17.42 -18.15 -17.71
N PHE A 28 16.64 -17.16 -18.15
CA PHE A 28 15.35 -17.33 -18.79
C PHE A 28 15.22 -16.36 -19.97
N ILE A 29 14.30 -16.64 -20.90
CA ILE A 29 13.87 -15.68 -21.92
C ILE A 29 13.01 -14.60 -21.21
N ALA A 30 13.21 -13.34 -21.56
CA ALA A 30 12.51 -12.18 -20.99
C ALA A 30 11.41 -11.62 -21.91
N ASP A 31 10.75 -12.48 -22.70
CA ASP A 31 9.75 -12.08 -23.70
C ASP A 31 8.44 -11.53 -23.10
N ASN A 32 8.06 -12.02 -21.93
CA ASN A 32 6.85 -11.61 -21.20
C ASN A 32 7.14 -10.82 -19.91
N GLU A 33 8.37 -10.32 -19.72
CA GLU A 33 8.74 -9.49 -18.56
C GLU A 33 9.55 -8.26 -18.97
N THR A 34 9.30 -7.16 -18.26
CA THR A 34 10.07 -5.92 -18.34
C THR A 34 10.67 -5.62 -16.97
N PRO A 35 11.74 -4.79 -16.88
CA PRO A 35 12.27 -4.35 -15.59
C PRO A 35 11.19 -3.71 -14.70
N VAL A 36 10.29 -2.92 -15.28
CA VAL A 36 9.15 -2.28 -14.59
C VAL A 36 8.13 -3.31 -14.06
N SER A 37 7.74 -4.31 -14.87
CA SER A 37 6.80 -5.36 -14.42
C SER A 37 7.40 -6.23 -13.32
N ALA A 38 8.67 -6.61 -13.47
CA ALA A 38 9.39 -7.36 -12.44
C ALA A 38 9.52 -6.56 -11.14
N PHE A 39 9.93 -5.29 -11.20
CA PHE A 39 9.99 -4.43 -10.01
C PHE A 39 8.63 -4.32 -9.32
N LYS A 40 7.52 -4.10 -10.05
CA LYS A 40 6.18 -4.04 -9.43
C LYS A 40 5.70 -5.35 -8.79
N LYS A 41 6.05 -6.51 -9.37
CA LYS A 41 5.69 -7.84 -8.81
C LYS A 41 6.55 -8.22 -7.59
N LEU A 42 7.76 -7.67 -7.52
CA LEU A 42 8.75 -7.92 -6.47
C LEU A 42 8.72 -6.89 -5.34
N ASP A 43 8.23 -5.68 -5.59
CA ASP A 43 8.03 -4.65 -4.58
C ASP A 43 7.05 -5.14 -3.49
N GLY A 44 7.49 -5.07 -2.23
CA GLY A 44 6.69 -5.35 -1.04
C GLY A 44 6.34 -4.11 -0.23
N GLY A 45 6.67 -2.90 -0.72
CA GLY A 45 6.58 -1.64 0.03
C GLY A 45 7.83 -1.31 0.87
N GLY A 46 8.86 -2.14 0.79
CA GLY A 46 10.11 -2.01 1.53
C GLY A 46 11.22 -1.27 0.78
N TYR A 47 12.46 -1.72 1.02
CA TYR A 47 13.63 -1.22 0.29
C TYR A 47 13.80 -1.95 -1.04
N GLY A 48 14.18 -1.21 -2.08
CA GLY A 48 14.49 -1.79 -3.37
C GLY A 48 14.97 -0.75 -4.38
N PHE A 49 15.48 -1.24 -5.51
CA PHE A 49 15.91 -0.40 -6.61
C PHE A 49 15.55 -1.03 -7.96
N LEU A 50 15.25 -0.14 -8.90
CA LEU A 50 15.23 -0.39 -10.34
C LEU A 50 16.22 0.58 -10.98
N PHE A 51 17.25 0.04 -11.63
CA PHE A 51 18.12 0.79 -12.55
C PHE A 51 17.85 0.31 -13.98
N GLU A 52 17.50 1.24 -14.87
CA GLU A 52 17.48 1.03 -16.31
C GLU A 52 18.44 1.98 -17.00
N SER A 53 18.86 1.61 -18.21
CA SER A 53 19.67 2.44 -19.09
C SER A 53 19.04 2.38 -20.48
N THR A 54 18.97 3.49 -21.19
CA THR A 54 18.41 3.50 -22.55
C THR A 54 19.35 2.83 -23.53
N GLU A 55 18.88 1.82 -24.26
CA GLU A 55 19.62 1.23 -25.39
C GLU A 55 20.02 2.31 -26.41
N LYS A 56 21.32 2.59 -26.48
CA LYS A 56 21.92 3.38 -27.56
C LYS A 56 22.87 2.51 -28.39
N ASN A 57 23.89 1.96 -27.73
CA ASN A 57 25.03 1.29 -28.36
C ASN A 57 25.35 -0.02 -27.62
N ASP A 58 26.23 -0.86 -28.19
CA ASP A 58 26.54 -2.20 -27.68
C ASP A 58 27.14 -2.26 -26.24
N GLU A 59 27.67 -1.14 -25.74
CA GLU A 59 28.35 -1.01 -24.44
C GLU A 59 27.53 -0.26 -23.37
N SER A 60 26.52 0.52 -23.78
CA SER A 60 25.72 1.41 -22.93
C SER A 60 24.23 1.28 -23.24
N GLY A 61 23.41 1.03 -22.21
CA GLY A 61 21.99 0.72 -22.36
C GLY A 61 21.62 -0.77 -22.25
N ARG A 62 22.60 -1.69 -22.37
CA ARG A 62 22.32 -3.13 -22.50
C ARG A 62 21.63 -3.79 -21.29
N PHE A 63 21.91 -3.32 -20.07
CA PHE A 63 21.47 -3.99 -18.85
C PHE A 63 20.47 -3.18 -18.03
N SER A 64 19.60 -3.88 -17.30
CA SER A 64 18.78 -3.28 -16.24
C SER A 64 18.74 -4.19 -15.02
N PHE A 65 18.77 -3.57 -13.85
CA PHE A 65 19.01 -4.21 -12.57
C PHE A 65 17.84 -3.96 -11.62
N VAL A 66 17.30 -5.03 -11.05
CA VAL A 66 16.22 -4.97 -10.06
C VAL A 66 16.64 -5.70 -8.79
N GLY A 67 16.64 -4.98 -7.67
CA GLY A 67 16.87 -5.53 -6.34
C GLY A 67 15.76 -5.14 -5.37
N ILE A 68 15.41 -6.05 -4.47
CA ILE A 68 14.41 -5.87 -3.41
C ILE A 68 14.92 -6.52 -2.12
N ASP A 69 14.24 -6.26 -1.00
CA ASP A 69 14.41 -6.96 0.27
C ASP A 69 15.91 -7.10 0.69
N PRO A 70 16.66 -5.99 0.82
CA PRO A 70 18.08 -6.03 1.09
C PRO A 70 18.41 -6.67 2.44
N ARG A 71 19.46 -7.49 2.48
CA ARG A 71 19.96 -8.07 3.72
C ARG A 71 20.60 -7.03 4.64
N ILE A 72 21.14 -5.96 4.05
CA ILE A 72 21.84 -4.88 4.76
C ILE A 72 21.43 -3.53 4.17
N VAL A 73 21.20 -2.55 5.04
CA VAL A 73 21.14 -1.12 4.70
C VAL A 73 22.10 -0.37 5.60
N ILE A 74 23.03 0.38 5.01
CA ILE A 74 23.94 1.30 5.70
C ILE A 74 23.52 2.75 5.39
N LYS A 75 23.45 3.58 6.43
CA LYS A 75 23.11 5.01 6.35
C LYS A 75 24.10 5.83 7.18
N THR A 76 24.45 7.02 6.71
CA THR A 76 25.13 8.04 7.52
C THR A 76 24.34 9.35 7.55
N HIS A 77 24.38 10.05 8.68
CA HIS A 77 23.80 11.37 8.84
C HIS A 77 24.68 12.20 9.78
N GLY A 78 25.66 12.90 9.21
CA GLY A 78 26.79 13.43 9.95
C GLY A 78 27.55 12.27 10.61
N GLN A 79 27.95 12.47 11.87
CA GLN A 79 28.68 11.48 12.66
C GLN A 79 27.86 10.23 13.06
N ARG A 80 26.58 10.12 12.68
CA ARG A 80 25.74 8.96 13.04
C ARG A 80 25.78 7.91 11.93
N LEU A 81 26.27 6.72 12.26
CA LEU A 81 26.24 5.54 11.42
C LEU A 81 25.09 4.61 11.87
N GLN A 82 24.27 4.20 10.92
CA GLN A 82 23.22 3.19 11.13
C GLN A 82 23.44 2.03 10.16
N ILE A 83 23.53 0.82 10.69
CA ILE A 83 23.61 -0.41 9.89
C ILE A 83 22.48 -1.33 10.34
N PHE A 84 21.50 -1.52 9.47
CA PHE A 84 20.48 -2.55 9.59
C PHE A 84 20.98 -3.79 8.85
N GLU A 85 21.14 -4.91 9.54
CA GLU A 85 21.63 -6.17 8.96
C GLU A 85 20.81 -7.36 9.50
N LEU A 86 20.19 -8.12 8.59
CA LEU A 86 19.39 -9.32 8.89
C LEU A 86 18.32 -9.12 9.98
N GLY A 87 17.66 -7.95 10.00
CA GLY A 87 16.63 -7.61 10.99
C GLY A 87 17.13 -6.91 12.25
N VAL A 88 18.45 -6.80 12.43
CA VAL A 88 19.08 -6.16 13.59
C VAL A 88 19.62 -4.79 13.22
N GLU A 89 19.15 -3.75 13.90
CA GLU A 89 19.70 -2.39 13.77
C GLU A 89 20.87 -2.18 14.75
N ARG A 90 22.01 -1.71 14.23
CA ARG A 90 23.11 -1.16 15.02
C ARG A 90 23.23 0.33 14.74
N ARG A 91 23.36 1.12 15.79
CA ARG A 91 23.61 2.58 15.74
C ARG A 91 24.91 2.87 16.47
N THR A 92 25.82 3.56 15.81
CA THR A 92 27.11 3.98 16.37
C THR A 92 27.42 5.40 15.94
N GLU A 93 28.31 6.06 16.67
CA GLU A 93 28.93 7.30 16.21
C GLU A 93 30.25 6.96 15.49
N THR A 94 30.57 7.72 14.45
CA THR A 94 31.82 7.60 13.70
C THR A 94 32.35 8.97 13.31
N THR A 95 33.67 9.09 13.23
CA THR A 95 34.38 10.24 12.67
C THR A 95 35.04 9.91 11.32
N SER A 96 34.93 8.67 10.83
CA SER A 96 35.31 8.30 9.47
C SER A 96 34.44 9.01 8.45
N ASP A 97 34.91 9.14 7.21
CA ASP A 97 34.04 9.56 6.12
C ASP A 97 33.05 8.45 5.71
N PRO A 98 31.87 8.81 5.13
CA PRO A 98 30.83 7.83 4.83
C PRO A 98 31.25 6.70 3.89
N LEU A 99 32.08 7.00 2.89
CA LEU A 99 32.53 5.99 1.92
C LEU A 99 33.55 5.04 2.52
N ASP A 100 34.33 5.45 3.53
CA ASP A 100 35.20 4.55 4.28
C ASP A 100 34.40 3.56 5.14
N GLU A 101 33.28 3.96 5.73
CA GLU A 101 32.39 3.00 6.41
C GLU A 101 31.75 2.00 5.43
N LEU A 102 31.37 2.46 4.23
CA LEU A 102 30.89 1.56 3.18
C LEU A 102 32.01 0.63 2.67
N ARG A 103 33.24 1.14 2.51
CA ARG A 103 34.42 0.35 2.13
C ARG A 103 34.71 -0.72 3.17
N ASN A 104 34.69 -0.38 4.45
CA ASN A 104 34.88 -1.31 5.57
C ASN A 104 33.81 -2.40 5.58
N LEU A 105 32.55 -2.04 5.36
CA LEU A 105 31.42 -2.97 5.26
C LEU A 105 31.53 -3.91 4.05
N MET A 106 32.07 -3.42 2.93
CA MET A 106 32.24 -4.18 1.69
C MET A 106 33.50 -5.06 1.69
N ALA A 107 34.57 -4.67 2.39
CA ALA A 107 35.85 -5.37 2.43
C ALA A 107 35.78 -6.81 2.99
N ARG A 108 34.71 -7.17 3.70
CA ARG A 108 34.44 -8.55 4.16
C ARG A 108 33.97 -9.49 3.05
N TYR A 109 33.70 -8.99 1.84
CA TYR A 109 33.19 -9.79 0.72
C TYR A 109 34.29 -10.05 -0.32
N GLN A 110 34.63 -11.32 -0.47
CA GLN A 110 35.51 -11.85 -1.51
C GLN A 110 34.63 -12.53 -2.56
N PHE A 111 34.32 -11.79 -3.64
CA PHE A 111 33.40 -12.25 -4.67
C PHE A 111 34.07 -13.13 -5.72
N VAL A 112 33.42 -14.25 -6.01
CA VAL A 112 33.88 -15.21 -7.02
C VAL A 112 33.16 -14.92 -8.33
N SER A 113 33.78 -14.08 -9.16
CA SER A 113 33.23 -13.65 -10.45
C SER A 113 32.95 -14.82 -11.40
N ASN A 114 31.83 -14.75 -12.12
CA ASN A 114 31.43 -15.73 -13.13
C ASN A 114 31.37 -15.08 -14.52
N PRO A 115 32.11 -15.56 -15.54
CA PRO A 115 32.13 -14.97 -16.88
C PRO A 115 30.78 -14.90 -17.62
N LYS A 116 29.76 -15.64 -17.15
CA LYS A 116 28.40 -15.59 -17.71
C LYS A 116 27.54 -14.45 -17.16
N LEU A 117 28.01 -13.76 -16.11
CA LEU A 117 27.32 -12.62 -15.50
C LEU A 117 27.95 -11.30 -15.98
N PRO A 118 27.20 -10.18 -16.01
CA PRO A 118 27.73 -8.90 -16.45
C PRO A 118 28.54 -8.21 -15.35
N ARG A 119 29.06 -7.02 -15.69
CA ARG A 119 29.82 -6.08 -14.85
C ARG A 119 29.19 -5.64 -13.51
N PHE A 120 27.99 -6.12 -13.19
CA PHE A 120 27.38 -5.98 -11.88
C PHE A 120 26.53 -7.22 -11.58
N SER A 121 26.92 -7.95 -10.54
CA SER A 121 26.29 -9.20 -10.11
C SER A 121 25.82 -9.18 -8.65
N GLY A 122 25.98 -8.04 -7.99
CA GLY A 122 25.74 -7.86 -6.56
C GLY A 122 26.74 -6.86 -5.96
N GLY A 123 26.32 -6.20 -4.89
CA GLY A 123 27.12 -5.20 -4.20
C GLY A 123 26.23 -4.21 -3.46
N ALA A 124 26.80 -3.06 -3.12
CA ALA A 124 26.10 -1.95 -2.50
C ALA A 124 25.47 -1.04 -3.57
N VAL A 125 24.15 -0.81 -3.51
CA VAL A 125 23.40 0.05 -4.43
C VAL A 125 22.74 1.19 -3.65
N GLY A 126 22.82 2.43 -4.15
CA GLY A 126 22.31 3.57 -3.37
C GLY A 126 22.70 4.93 -3.92
N PHE A 127 22.80 5.90 -3.01
CA PHE A 127 23.30 7.25 -3.33
C PHE A 127 24.22 7.83 -2.25
N LEU A 128 25.06 8.76 -2.72
CA LEU A 128 25.89 9.65 -1.93
C LEU A 128 25.38 11.09 -2.17
N GLY A 129 24.88 11.72 -1.12
CA GLY A 129 24.36 13.09 -1.15
C GLY A 129 25.49 14.12 -1.29
N TYR A 130 25.17 15.28 -1.86
CA TYR A 130 26.13 16.34 -2.16
C TYR A 130 26.92 16.77 -0.92
N GLU A 131 26.27 16.86 0.23
CA GLU A 131 26.89 17.26 1.51
C GLU A 131 28.02 16.34 1.98
N ALA A 132 28.10 15.09 1.49
CA ALA A 132 29.22 14.18 1.78
C ALA A 132 30.58 14.73 1.33
N ILE A 133 30.61 15.72 0.43
CA ILE A 133 31.84 16.43 0.07
C ILE A 133 32.51 17.09 1.28
N HIS A 134 31.75 17.49 2.31
CA HIS A 134 32.31 18.07 3.53
C HIS A 134 33.21 17.08 4.28
N SER A 135 32.92 15.77 4.20
CA SER A 135 33.75 14.72 4.79
C SER A 135 35.06 14.51 4.03
N PHE A 136 35.08 14.73 2.72
CA PHE A 136 36.29 14.55 1.89
C PHE A 136 37.15 15.82 1.80
N GLU A 137 36.50 17.00 1.79
CA GLU A 137 37.12 18.31 1.65
C GLU A 137 36.53 19.29 2.69
N PRO A 138 36.93 19.23 3.98
CA PRO A 138 36.31 20.00 5.08
C PRO A 138 36.31 21.53 4.95
N LYS A 139 37.05 22.06 3.96
CA LYS A 139 37.03 23.49 3.59
C LYS A 139 35.75 23.90 2.85
N VAL A 140 34.95 22.94 2.41
CA VAL A 140 33.62 23.15 1.81
C VAL A 140 32.59 23.14 2.94
N PRO A 141 31.95 24.26 3.30
CA PRO A 141 30.96 24.28 4.37
C PRO A 141 29.68 23.55 3.95
N THR A 142 28.99 22.92 4.90
CA THR A 142 27.60 22.50 4.70
C THR A 142 26.67 23.70 4.88
N ALA A 143 25.67 23.84 4.01
CA ALA A 143 24.65 24.87 4.17
C ALA A 143 23.84 24.68 5.47
N GLU A 144 23.39 25.81 6.05
CA GLU A 144 22.76 25.88 7.38
C GLU A 144 21.41 25.15 7.45
N ARG A 145 20.59 25.24 6.39
CA ARG A 145 19.22 24.73 6.39
C ARG A 145 19.14 23.32 5.83
N ASP A 146 18.70 22.37 6.65
CA ASP A 146 18.39 20.99 6.25
C ASP A 146 16.88 20.73 6.23
N GLU A 147 16.22 21.19 5.16
CA GLU A 147 14.77 21.04 4.99
C GLU A 147 14.36 19.62 4.64
N LEU A 148 15.21 18.87 3.92
CA LEU A 148 14.89 17.53 3.44
C LEU A 148 15.22 16.43 4.45
N GLN A 149 16.20 16.66 5.35
CA GLN A 149 16.67 15.70 6.35
C GLN A 149 16.92 14.32 5.73
N LEU A 150 17.82 14.32 4.73
CA LEU A 150 18.25 13.10 4.03
C LEU A 150 19.58 12.63 4.61
N PRO A 151 19.86 11.32 4.60
CA PRO A 151 21.19 10.83 4.91
C PRO A 151 22.20 11.34 3.86
N GLU A 152 23.42 11.64 4.31
CA GLU A 152 24.55 12.00 3.45
C GLU A 152 24.98 10.82 2.58
N MET A 153 24.75 9.59 3.06
CA MET A 153 24.97 8.37 2.30
C MET A 153 23.92 7.32 2.70
N ILE A 154 23.37 6.62 1.71
CA ILE A 154 22.55 5.43 1.94
C ILE A 154 22.78 4.41 0.84
N PHE A 155 23.21 3.21 1.24
CA PHE A 155 23.40 2.06 0.35
C PHE A 155 22.75 0.81 0.92
N MET A 156 22.22 -0.02 0.04
CA MET A 156 21.60 -1.30 0.36
C MET A 156 22.29 -2.44 -0.38
N ILE A 157 22.45 -3.59 0.29
CA ILE A 157 23.05 -4.80 -0.29
C ILE A 157 21.96 -5.87 -0.35
N THR A 158 21.58 -6.29 -1.56
CA THR A 158 20.56 -7.33 -1.77
C THR A 158 21.18 -8.72 -1.89
N SER A 159 20.51 -9.72 -1.31
CA SER A 159 20.91 -11.13 -1.48
C SER A 159 20.50 -11.68 -2.84
N SER A 160 19.56 -11.04 -3.53
CA SER A 160 19.15 -11.40 -4.88
C SER A 160 19.08 -10.18 -5.79
N LEU A 161 19.33 -10.41 -7.08
CA LEU A 161 19.43 -9.41 -8.14
C LEU A 161 18.83 -10.00 -9.42
N LEU A 162 17.90 -9.27 -10.02
CA LEU A 162 17.43 -9.56 -11.37
C LEU A 162 18.24 -8.72 -12.36
N ILE A 163 18.73 -9.37 -13.40
CA ILE A 163 19.54 -8.78 -14.46
C ILE A 163 18.83 -9.03 -15.78
N PHE A 164 18.31 -7.98 -16.39
CA PHE A 164 17.80 -7.99 -17.76
C PHE A 164 18.94 -7.67 -18.71
N ASP A 165 19.14 -8.51 -19.72
CA ASP A 165 20.04 -8.27 -20.87
C ASP A 165 19.17 -8.01 -22.10
N HIS A 166 18.97 -6.73 -22.44
CA HIS A 166 18.03 -6.32 -23.49
C HIS A 166 18.49 -6.78 -24.88
N ARG A 167 19.81 -6.80 -25.12
CA ARG A 167 20.42 -7.31 -26.35
C ARG A 167 20.15 -8.81 -26.54
N LEU A 168 20.35 -9.63 -25.51
CA LEU A 168 20.09 -11.08 -25.59
C LEU A 168 18.61 -11.43 -25.35
N ARG A 169 17.81 -10.47 -24.86
CA ARG A 169 16.42 -10.65 -24.41
C ARG A 169 16.28 -11.73 -23.34
N THR A 170 17.25 -11.79 -22.42
CA THR A 170 17.25 -12.74 -21.31
C THR A 170 17.16 -12.06 -19.95
N LEU A 171 16.59 -12.79 -19.00
CA LEU A 171 16.52 -12.44 -17.58
C LEU A 171 17.36 -13.45 -16.80
N LYS A 172 18.38 -12.98 -16.09
CA LYS A 172 19.10 -13.77 -15.09
C LYS A 172 18.58 -13.41 -13.71
N ILE A 173 18.18 -14.42 -12.93
CA ILE A 173 17.87 -14.26 -11.51
C ILE A 173 19.10 -14.76 -10.74
N VAL A 174 19.83 -13.84 -10.12
CA VAL A 174 21.03 -14.11 -9.32
C VAL A 174 20.67 -14.08 -7.84
N ALA A 175 21.10 -15.08 -7.09
CA ALA A 175 21.10 -15.15 -5.64
C ALA A 175 22.55 -15.33 -5.15
N ASN A 176 23.08 -14.32 -4.47
CA ASN A 176 24.44 -14.35 -3.94
C ASN A 176 24.45 -15.16 -2.63
N ALA A 177 25.19 -16.27 -2.63
CA ALA A 177 25.38 -17.09 -1.44
C ALA A 177 26.60 -16.59 -0.65
N PHE A 178 26.37 -16.19 0.60
CA PHE A 178 27.40 -15.72 1.51
C PHE A 178 27.86 -16.88 2.39
N LEU A 179 29.09 -17.34 2.22
CA LEU A 179 29.56 -18.63 2.75
C LEU A 179 29.75 -18.64 4.27
N ASP A 180 29.95 -17.47 4.87
CA ASP A 180 30.04 -17.31 6.33
C ASP A 180 28.69 -17.52 7.04
N ASP A 181 27.56 -17.50 6.32
CA ASP A 181 26.21 -17.65 6.89
C ASP A 181 25.80 -19.14 7.13
N GLY A 182 26.69 -20.12 6.85
CA GLY A 182 26.50 -21.53 7.23
C GLY A 182 27.05 -22.60 6.26
N PRO A 183 26.66 -23.88 6.41
CA PRO A 183 27.14 -24.98 5.57
C PRO A 183 26.77 -24.83 4.09
N LEU A 184 27.71 -25.15 3.19
CA LEU A 184 27.61 -24.94 1.74
C LEU A 184 26.34 -25.54 1.12
N GLU A 185 25.99 -26.78 1.50
CA GLU A 185 24.79 -27.49 1.01
C GLU A 185 23.51 -26.70 1.32
N LYS A 186 23.44 -26.13 2.52
CA LYS A 186 22.28 -25.35 2.97
C LYS A 186 22.23 -23.98 2.30
N LEU A 187 23.38 -23.36 2.05
CA LEU A 187 23.47 -22.07 1.36
C LEU A 187 23.10 -22.20 -0.13
N TYR A 188 23.61 -23.23 -0.82
CA TYR A 188 23.23 -23.53 -2.20
C TYR A 188 21.73 -23.83 -2.32
N ALA A 189 21.19 -24.67 -1.43
CA ALA A 189 19.75 -24.97 -1.39
C ALA A 189 18.89 -23.71 -1.12
N ARG A 190 19.33 -22.81 -0.22
CA ARG A 190 18.67 -21.51 0.02
C ARG A 190 18.71 -20.62 -1.23
N ALA A 191 19.86 -20.49 -1.89
CA ALA A 191 20.00 -19.68 -3.09
C ALA A 191 19.10 -20.21 -4.23
N ALA A 192 19.06 -21.53 -4.42
CA ALA A 192 18.17 -22.18 -5.37
C ALA A 192 16.68 -21.96 -5.04
N GLU A 193 16.27 -22.04 -3.77
CA GLU A 193 14.88 -21.75 -3.38
C GLU A 193 14.52 -20.27 -3.57
N SER A 194 15.42 -19.33 -3.26
CA SER A 194 15.22 -17.89 -3.53
C SER A 194 14.95 -17.62 -5.00
N ILE A 195 15.68 -18.27 -5.91
CA ILE A 195 15.42 -18.19 -7.37
C ILE A 195 14.01 -18.70 -7.68
N HIS A 196 13.60 -19.85 -7.14
CA HIS A 196 12.25 -20.39 -7.36
C HIS A 196 11.14 -19.50 -6.74
N VAL A 197 11.37 -18.87 -5.59
CA VAL A 197 10.45 -17.88 -4.98
C VAL A 197 10.27 -16.69 -5.93
N ILE A 198 11.36 -16.12 -6.45
CA ILE A 198 11.31 -14.99 -7.38
C ILE A 198 10.56 -15.39 -8.65
N MET A 199 10.86 -16.55 -9.25
CA MET A 199 10.11 -17.06 -10.42
C MET A 199 8.60 -17.17 -10.14
N ARG A 200 8.20 -17.69 -8.97
CA ARG A 200 6.78 -17.78 -8.57
C ARG A 200 6.13 -16.40 -8.38
N ARG A 201 6.88 -15.36 -8.00
CA ARG A 201 6.39 -13.98 -7.94
C ARG A 201 6.25 -13.35 -9.33
N LEU A 202 7.24 -13.55 -10.21
CA LEU A 202 7.20 -13.05 -11.60
C LEU A 202 6.04 -13.67 -12.40
N ALA A 203 5.73 -14.95 -12.19
CA ALA A 203 4.61 -15.62 -12.84
C ALA A 203 3.20 -15.03 -12.52
N LYS A 204 3.08 -14.10 -11.57
CA LYS A 204 1.83 -13.39 -11.27
C LYS A 204 1.62 -12.22 -12.25
N PRO A 205 0.37 -11.81 -12.54
CA PRO A 205 0.11 -10.57 -13.28
C PRO A 205 0.62 -9.34 -12.50
N ALA A 206 1.10 -8.31 -13.21
CA ALA A 206 1.48 -7.04 -12.60
C ALA A 206 0.29 -6.07 -12.54
N ASP A 207 0.05 -5.46 -11.37
CA ASP A 207 -0.86 -4.30 -11.25
C ASP A 207 -0.16 -3.03 -11.74
N LEU A 208 -0.16 -2.85 -13.05
CA LEU A 208 0.37 -1.66 -13.73
C LEU A 208 -0.69 -1.11 -14.69
N PRO A 209 -1.45 -0.06 -14.31
CA PRO A 209 -2.43 0.54 -15.20
C PRO A 209 -1.75 1.15 -16.43
N PRO A 210 -2.37 1.07 -17.63
CA PRO A 210 -1.88 1.79 -18.80
C PRO A 210 -1.95 3.30 -18.55
N ILE A 211 -0.89 4.01 -18.95
CA ILE A 211 -0.79 5.47 -18.81
C ILE A 211 -1.05 6.06 -20.20
N PRO A 212 -2.11 6.86 -20.40
CA PRO A 212 -2.35 7.50 -21.69
C PRO A 212 -1.29 8.59 -21.94
N PRO A 213 -0.74 8.72 -23.17
CA PRO A 213 0.12 9.83 -23.55
C PRO A 213 -0.74 11.09 -23.75
N ALA A 214 -1.12 11.74 -22.64
CA ALA A 214 -1.95 12.93 -22.64
C ALA A 214 -1.14 14.16 -22.19
N ASP A 215 -1.35 15.29 -22.85
CA ASP A 215 -0.87 16.56 -22.32
C ASP A 215 -1.62 16.92 -21.03
N CYS A 216 -0.83 17.22 -20.00
CA CYS A 216 -1.31 17.51 -18.67
C CYS A 216 -1.02 18.96 -18.34
N GLU A 217 -2.02 19.63 -17.76
CA GLU A 217 -1.82 20.96 -17.18
C GLU A 217 -0.75 20.86 -16.08
N ILE A 218 0.32 21.60 -16.27
CA ILE A 218 1.50 21.53 -15.41
C ILE A 218 1.21 22.37 -14.17
N GLN A 219 0.85 21.72 -13.07
CA GLN A 219 0.62 22.37 -11.78
C GLN A 219 1.81 23.28 -11.39
N PRO A 220 1.57 24.44 -10.76
CA PRO A 220 2.63 25.28 -10.24
C PRO A 220 3.44 24.50 -9.20
N ALA A 221 4.75 24.74 -9.18
CA ALA A 221 5.65 24.22 -8.16
C ALA A 221 6.23 25.41 -7.39
N HIS A 222 6.28 25.30 -6.07
CA HIS A 222 6.84 26.33 -5.21
C HIS A 222 8.37 26.26 -5.24
N SER A 223 9.07 27.38 -5.49
CA SER A 223 10.53 27.42 -5.41
C SER A 223 10.99 27.94 -4.05
N ASN A 224 12.13 27.44 -3.56
CA ASN A 224 12.79 28.01 -2.38
C ASN A 224 13.46 29.38 -2.64
N PHE A 225 13.56 29.81 -3.90
CA PHE A 225 14.01 31.14 -4.31
C PHE A 225 12.87 32.00 -4.84
N HIS A 226 12.79 33.27 -4.43
CA HIS A 226 12.05 34.26 -5.20
C HIS A 226 12.81 34.57 -6.51
N PRO A 227 12.14 34.81 -7.66
CA PRO A 227 12.83 35.07 -8.94
C PRO A 227 13.88 36.19 -8.89
N GLU A 228 13.59 37.28 -8.16
CA GLU A 228 14.53 38.40 -7.97
C GLU A 228 15.68 38.08 -7.00
N GLU A 229 15.53 37.09 -6.13
CA GLU A 229 16.65 36.59 -5.30
C GLU A 229 17.60 35.75 -6.13
N PHE A 230 17.06 34.86 -6.98
CA PHE A 230 17.87 34.07 -7.91
C PHE A 230 18.68 34.98 -8.85
N LYS A 231 18.02 36.00 -9.45
CA LYS A 231 18.71 36.97 -10.32
C LYS A 231 19.83 37.74 -9.60
N ARG A 232 19.63 38.13 -8.33
CA ARG A 232 20.68 38.76 -7.51
C ARG A 232 21.84 37.81 -7.21
N ALA A 233 21.56 36.52 -6.97
CA ALA A 233 22.59 35.50 -6.82
C ALA A 233 23.40 35.28 -8.11
N VAL A 234 22.80 35.42 -9.30
CA VAL A 234 23.54 35.39 -10.59
C VAL A 234 24.51 36.57 -10.70
N GLU A 235 24.10 37.80 -10.39
CA GLU A 235 25.05 38.93 -10.42
C GLU A 235 26.12 38.81 -9.32
N GLN A 236 25.79 38.34 -8.12
CA GLN A 236 26.81 38.07 -7.08
C GLN A 236 27.84 37.02 -7.54
N ALA A 237 27.39 35.93 -8.19
CA ALA A 237 28.27 34.94 -8.80
C ALA A 237 29.17 35.56 -9.89
N LYS A 238 28.66 36.49 -10.69
CA LYS A 238 29.45 37.24 -11.69
C LYS A 238 30.49 38.16 -11.05
N GLU A 239 30.25 38.72 -9.87
CA GLU A 239 31.29 39.49 -9.17
C GLU A 239 32.43 38.60 -8.68
N TYR A 240 32.17 37.38 -8.19
CA TYR A 240 33.24 36.41 -7.89
C TYR A 240 34.05 36.04 -9.14
N ILE A 241 33.40 35.93 -10.31
CA ILE A 241 34.09 35.66 -11.58
C ILE A 241 34.96 36.86 -11.99
N ARG A 242 34.44 38.10 -11.89
CA ARG A 242 35.23 39.32 -12.18
C ARG A 242 36.37 39.55 -11.19
N GLY A 243 36.22 39.12 -9.93
CA GLY A 243 37.27 39.09 -8.92
C GLY A 243 38.35 38.03 -9.16
N GLY A 244 38.12 37.06 -10.06
CA GLY A 244 39.03 35.96 -10.35
C GLY A 244 38.99 34.81 -9.33
N ASP A 245 37.97 34.74 -8.46
CA ASP A 245 37.77 33.63 -7.53
C ASP A 245 37.46 32.31 -8.25
N ILE A 246 36.69 32.40 -9.34
CA ILE A 246 36.14 31.28 -10.11
C ILE A 246 36.03 31.65 -11.59
N PHE A 247 36.08 30.63 -12.46
CA PHE A 247 35.69 30.73 -13.87
C PHE A 247 34.19 30.49 -14.05
N GLN A 248 33.63 29.56 -13.25
CA GLN A 248 32.23 29.17 -13.30
C GLN A 248 31.76 28.66 -11.93
N VAL A 249 30.49 28.90 -11.61
CA VAL A 249 29.76 28.26 -10.50
C VAL A 249 28.40 27.79 -10.96
N VAL A 250 27.98 26.60 -10.50
CA VAL A 250 26.67 26.02 -10.84
C VAL A 250 25.81 25.96 -9.59
N PHE A 251 25.05 27.03 -9.32
CA PHE A 251 24.05 27.05 -8.25
C PHE A 251 22.64 26.78 -8.78
N SER A 252 21.71 26.52 -7.86
CA SER A 252 20.42 25.90 -8.16
C SER A 252 19.31 26.33 -7.21
N GLN A 253 18.07 26.16 -7.68
CA GLN A 253 16.85 26.34 -6.87
C GLN A 253 16.06 25.02 -6.82
N ARG A 254 15.47 24.76 -5.65
CA ARG A 254 14.64 23.57 -5.40
C ARG A 254 13.18 23.94 -5.54
N PHE A 255 12.47 23.12 -6.31
CA PHE A 255 11.04 23.16 -6.50
C PHE A 255 10.35 22.06 -5.66
N GLU A 256 9.19 22.39 -5.13
CA GLU A 256 8.30 21.52 -4.36
C GLU A 256 6.92 21.46 -5.03
N SER A 257 6.31 20.28 -5.04
CA SER A 257 4.91 20.07 -5.45
C SER A 257 4.31 18.88 -4.71
N ASP A 258 3.01 18.88 -4.45
CA ASP A 258 2.35 17.79 -3.73
C ASP A 258 2.22 16.53 -4.60
N PHE A 259 2.50 15.36 -4.02
CA PHE A 259 2.46 14.07 -4.70
C PHE A 259 2.25 12.90 -3.74
N GLY A 260 1.09 12.25 -3.83
CA GLY A 260 0.73 11.04 -3.08
C GLY A 260 0.73 9.74 -3.90
N GLY A 261 1.30 9.73 -5.11
CA GLY A 261 1.30 8.55 -6.00
C GLY A 261 2.42 7.55 -5.73
N ASP A 262 2.38 6.38 -6.39
CA ASP A 262 3.47 5.39 -6.32
C ASP A 262 4.72 5.93 -7.02
N PRO A 263 5.91 5.90 -6.38
CA PRO A 263 7.18 6.27 -7.01
C PRO A 263 7.44 5.57 -8.36
N LEU A 264 6.95 4.34 -8.55
CA LEU A 264 7.11 3.62 -9.81
C LEU A 264 6.26 4.23 -10.94
N ASP A 265 5.10 4.81 -10.65
CA ASP A 265 4.29 5.47 -11.68
C ASP A 265 4.91 6.81 -12.10
N PHE A 266 5.45 7.56 -11.14
CA PHE A 266 6.26 8.74 -11.46
C PHE A 266 7.49 8.37 -12.30
N TYR A 267 8.18 7.27 -11.97
CA TYR A 267 9.26 6.71 -12.78
C TYR A 267 8.80 6.38 -14.21
N ARG A 268 7.67 5.69 -14.38
CA ARG A 268 7.11 5.33 -15.69
C ARG A 268 6.80 6.56 -16.55
N CYS A 269 6.22 7.60 -15.96
CA CYS A 269 5.99 8.88 -16.63
C CYS A 269 7.30 9.58 -17.03
N LEU A 270 8.29 9.61 -16.13
CA LEU A 270 9.59 10.22 -16.40
C LEU A 270 10.39 9.48 -17.49
N ARG A 271 10.38 8.14 -17.45
CA ARG A 271 10.96 7.23 -18.46
C ARG A 271 10.34 7.45 -19.86
N PHE A 272 9.07 7.82 -19.93
CA PHE A 272 8.40 8.15 -21.18
C PHE A 272 8.77 9.56 -21.70
N ILE A 273 8.80 10.57 -20.83
CA ILE A 273 9.06 11.96 -21.22
C ILE A 273 10.53 12.20 -21.56
N ASN A 274 11.43 11.74 -20.70
CA ASN A 274 12.87 11.96 -20.81
C ASN A 274 13.60 10.63 -20.58
N PRO A 275 13.66 9.72 -21.58
CA PRO A 275 14.54 8.57 -21.53
C PRO A 275 16.02 9.02 -21.57
N SER A 276 16.83 8.59 -20.59
CA SER A 276 18.26 8.97 -20.46
C SER A 276 19.17 7.77 -20.14
N PRO A 277 20.51 7.87 -20.29
CA PRO A 277 21.43 6.76 -20.05
C PRO A 277 21.38 6.18 -18.63
N TYR A 278 20.94 6.95 -17.63
CA TYR A 278 20.78 6.48 -16.25
C TYR A 278 19.38 6.80 -15.72
N MET A 279 18.50 5.80 -15.70
CA MET A 279 17.16 5.90 -15.14
C MET A 279 17.05 5.07 -13.87
N PHE A 280 16.55 5.65 -12.79
CA PHE A 280 16.48 4.97 -11.50
C PHE A 280 15.17 5.23 -10.74
N CYS A 281 14.74 4.21 -9.99
CA CYS A 281 13.73 4.30 -8.94
C CYS A 281 14.27 3.53 -7.73
N LEU A 282 14.73 4.25 -6.71
CA LEU A 282 15.16 3.68 -5.43
C LEU A 282 14.07 3.95 -4.38
N LYS A 283 13.60 2.91 -3.70
CA LYS A 283 12.69 2.99 -2.55
C LYS A 283 13.49 2.70 -1.29
N PHE A 284 13.40 3.57 -0.28
CA PHE A 284 14.08 3.40 1.02
C PHE A 284 13.06 3.08 2.12
N GLY A 285 12.17 2.13 1.84
CA GLY A 285 10.99 1.87 2.65
C GLY A 285 10.06 3.08 2.69
N ALA A 286 9.55 3.40 3.88
CA ALA A 286 8.67 4.54 4.13
C ALA A 286 9.39 5.91 4.21
N ASP A 287 10.72 5.93 4.35
CA ASP A 287 11.44 7.16 4.68
C ASP A 287 11.35 8.18 3.53
N PHE A 288 11.61 7.71 2.31
CA PHE A 288 11.47 8.42 1.03
C PHE A 288 11.76 7.48 -0.16
N ALA A 289 11.49 7.96 -1.38
CA ALA A 289 12.00 7.37 -2.62
C ALA A 289 12.78 8.40 -3.43
N LEU A 290 13.70 7.93 -4.27
CA LEU A 290 14.50 8.73 -5.19
C LEU A 290 14.28 8.24 -6.62
N VAL A 291 13.71 9.09 -7.46
CA VAL A 291 13.29 8.74 -8.84
C VAL A 291 13.89 9.73 -9.82
N GLY A 292 14.54 9.26 -10.88
CA GLY A 292 15.21 10.16 -11.82
C GLY A 292 15.59 9.53 -13.16
N SER A 293 16.00 10.42 -14.07
CA SER A 293 16.49 10.10 -15.41
C SER A 293 17.64 11.02 -15.75
N SER A 294 18.83 10.68 -15.23
CA SER A 294 20.02 11.51 -15.36
C SER A 294 20.64 11.36 -16.76
N PRO A 295 21.02 12.48 -17.41
CA PRO A 295 21.70 12.45 -18.70
C PRO A 295 23.20 12.13 -18.59
N GLU A 296 23.81 12.32 -17.42
CA GLU A 296 25.27 12.43 -17.27
C GLU A 296 25.86 11.41 -16.29
N MET A 297 26.92 10.74 -16.74
CA MET A 297 27.75 9.85 -15.92
C MET A 297 28.56 10.68 -14.91
N HIS A 298 28.65 10.21 -13.66
CA HIS A 298 29.59 10.75 -12.70
C HIS A 298 30.97 10.11 -12.89
N VAL A 299 31.05 8.77 -12.72
CA VAL A 299 32.24 7.98 -13.03
C VAL A 299 31.88 6.50 -13.17
N ARG A 300 32.63 5.79 -14.01
CA ARG A 300 32.64 4.33 -14.13
C ARG A 300 34.06 3.77 -13.92
N LEU A 301 34.13 2.61 -13.29
CA LEU A 301 35.32 1.77 -13.12
C LEU A 301 34.98 0.33 -13.49
N ILE A 302 35.70 -0.25 -14.46
CA ILE A 302 35.58 -1.66 -14.86
C ILE A 302 36.96 -2.31 -14.80
N GLY A 303 37.17 -3.20 -13.83
CA GLY A 303 38.51 -3.68 -13.49
C GLY A 303 39.37 -2.52 -12.99
N ASP A 304 40.39 -2.15 -13.75
CA ASP A 304 41.23 -0.96 -13.53
C ASP A 304 40.90 0.21 -14.46
N ALA A 305 40.05 0.02 -15.48
CA ALA A 305 39.72 1.05 -16.46
C ALA A 305 38.71 2.08 -15.90
N VAL A 306 39.15 3.34 -15.79
CA VAL A 306 38.35 4.50 -15.37
C VAL A 306 37.78 5.21 -16.60
N GLU A 307 36.50 5.57 -16.56
CA GLU A 307 35.80 6.37 -17.59
C GLU A 307 35.00 7.51 -16.93
N ILE A 308 35.16 8.74 -17.45
CA ILE A 308 34.27 9.89 -17.21
C ILE A 308 33.94 10.51 -18.57
N ARG A 309 32.66 10.82 -18.80
CA ARG A 309 32.20 11.49 -20.02
C ARG A 309 31.52 12.81 -19.66
N PRO A 310 32.25 13.95 -19.67
CA PRO A 310 31.65 15.26 -19.45
C PRO A 310 30.70 15.63 -20.59
N LEU A 311 29.53 16.16 -20.24
CA LEU A 311 28.56 16.72 -21.19
C LEU A 311 28.52 18.25 -21.05
N ALA A 312 28.62 18.99 -22.16
CA ALA A 312 28.34 20.42 -22.17
C ALA A 312 27.69 20.86 -23.49
N GLY A 313 27.11 22.06 -23.51
CA GLY A 313 26.39 22.60 -24.66
C GLY A 313 25.11 21.84 -24.98
N THR A 314 24.09 22.57 -25.46
CA THR A 314 22.82 21.95 -25.85
C THR A 314 22.23 22.63 -27.07
N ARG A 315 21.80 21.84 -28.06
CA ARG A 315 20.88 22.30 -29.11
C ARG A 315 19.70 21.32 -29.26
N PRO A 316 18.51 21.79 -29.68
CA PRO A 316 17.43 20.89 -30.06
C PRO A 316 17.82 20.08 -31.30
N ARG A 317 17.22 18.88 -31.46
CA ARG A 317 17.30 18.15 -32.73
C ARG A 317 16.60 18.93 -33.84
N GLY A 318 17.09 18.80 -35.08
CA GLY A 318 16.46 19.41 -36.25
C GLY A 318 15.29 18.57 -36.78
N ASP A 319 14.23 19.22 -37.26
CA ASP A 319 13.07 18.57 -37.90
C ASP A 319 13.44 17.82 -39.20
N THR A 320 14.61 18.13 -39.77
CA THR A 320 15.20 17.46 -40.93
C THR A 320 16.67 17.18 -40.67
N SER A 321 17.23 16.15 -41.33
CA SER A 321 18.67 15.83 -41.20
C SER A 321 19.57 17.02 -41.56
N ALA A 322 19.23 17.82 -42.58
CA ALA A 322 20.01 19.01 -42.92
C ALA A 322 19.99 20.09 -41.82
N GLN A 323 18.85 20.27 -41.14
CA GLN A 323 18.76 21.18 -39.99
C GLN A 323 19.45 20.59 -38.75
N ASP A 324 19.44 19.28 -38.56
CA ASP A 324 20.12 18.59 -37.46
C ASP A 324 21.66 18.72 -37.58
N GLU A 325 22.21 18.52 -38.77
CA GLU A 325 23.64 18.77 -39.04
C GLU A 325 24.00 20.25 -38.90
N LYS A 326 23.11 21.16 -39.32
CA LYS A 326 23.32 22.61 -39.11
C LYS A 326 23.36 22.95 -37.61
N ASN A 327 22.42 22.44 -36.81
CA ASN A 327 22.40 22.65 -35.35
C ASN A 327 23.67 22.09 -34.69
N ALA A 328 24.16 20.94 -35.15
CA ALA A 328 25.40 20.33 -34.66
C ALA A 328 26.63 21.19 -35.00
N ALA A 329 26.73 21.68 -36.25
CA ALA A 329 27.80 22.56 -36.69
C ALA A 329 27.78 23.91 -35.95
N GLU A 330 26.60 24.49 -35.72
CA GLU A 330 26.45 25.72 -34.93
C GLU A 330 26.85 25.53 -33.46
N LEU A 331 26.53 24.37 -32.85
CA LEU A 331 26.95 24.04 -31.49
C LEU A 331 28.48 23.88 -31.38
N LEU A 332 29.11 23.19 -32.33
CA LEU A 332 30.57 23.03 -32.38
C LEU A 332 31.31 24.32 -32.75
N ALA A 333 30.63 25.30 -33.35
CA ALA A 333 31.21 26.60 -33.68
C ALA A 333 31.10 27.63 -32.54
N ASP A 334 30.17 27.45 -31.60
CA ASP A 334 29.87 28.42 -30.53
C ASP A 334 31.06 28.56 -29.55
N PRO A 335 31.76 29.71 -29.51
CA PRO A 335 32.96 29.87 -28.70
C PRO A 335 32.69 29.77 -27.18
N LYS A 336 31.48 30.06 -26.72
CA LYS A 336 31.10 29.93 -25.29
C LYS A 336 31.04 28.45 -24.91
N GLU A 337 30.21 27.70 -25.63
CA GLU A 337 29.93 26.27 -25.37
C GLU A 337 31.22 25.44 -25.43
N ARG A 338 32.09 25.75 -26.41
CA ARG A 338 33.41 25.14 -26.56
C ARG A 338 34.33 25.40 -25.36
N ALA A 339 34.38 26.64 -24.87
CA ALA A 339 35.25 27.02 -23.76
C ALA A 339 34.80 26.37 -22.44
N GLU A 340 33.50 26.35 -22.17
CA GLU A 340 32.92 25.64 -21.03
C GLU A 340 33.21 24.13 -21.10
N HIS A 341 33.03 23.51 -22.28
CA HIS A 341 33.31 22.09 -22.45
C HIS A 341 34.79 21.73 -22.20
N ILE A 342 35.73 22.50 -22.77
CA ILE A 342 37.18 22.26 -22.56
C ILE A 342 37.57 22.37 -21.08
N MET A 343 37.02 23.35 -20.36
CA MET A 343 37.25 23.49 -18.92
C MET A 343 36.76 22.27 -18.12
N LEU A 344 35.60 21.71 -18.50
CA LEU A 344 35.05 20.49 -17.88
C LEU A 344 35.88 19.24 -18.21
N VAL A 345 36.43 19.15 -19.44
CA VAL A 345 37.38 18.09 -19.81
C VAL A 345 38.66 18.18 -18.97
N ASP A 346 39.23 19.38 -18.79
CA ASP A 346 40.43 19.55 -17.97
C ASP A 346 40.19 19.28 -16.48
N LEU A 347 38.99 19.60 -15.97
CA LEU A 347 38.60 19.23 -14.61
C LEU A 347 38.47 17.70 -14.45
N ALA A 348 37.83 17.01 -15.40
CA ALA A 348 37.75 15.55 -15.40
C ALA A 348 39.14 14.89 -15.52
N ARG A 349 40.04 15.44 -16.34
CA ARG A 349 41.45 14.98 -16.42
C ARG A 349 42.19 15.15 -15.10
N ASN A 350 41.95 16.23 -14.37
CA ASN A 350 42.53 16.47 -13.04
C ASN A 350 42.02 15.43 -12.03
N ASP A 351 40.69 15.29 -11.93
CA ASP A 351 40.03 14.37 -11.01
C ASP A 351 40.48 12.91 -11.22
N VAL A 352 40.44 12.42 -12.47
CA VAL A 352 40.92 11.08 -12.85
C VAL A 352 42.43 10.94 -12.58
N GLY A 353 43.21 12.00 -12.80
CA GLY A 353 44.64 12.05 -12.55
C GLY A 353 45.05 11.88 -11.08
N ARG A 354 44.20 12.27 -10.12
CA ARG A 354 44.47 12.09 -8.67
C ARG A 354 44.65 10.61 -8.30
N VAL A 355 43.90 9.71 -8.96
CA VAL A 355 43.82 8.27 -8.62
C VAL A 355 44.35 7.33 -9.71
N SER A 356 44.68 7.85 -10.89
CA SER A 356 45.23 7.04 -11.99
C SER A 356 46.74 6.85 -11.90
N GLY A 357 47.26 5.87 -12.65
CA GLY A 357 48.70 5.70 -12.90
C GLY A 357 49.26 6.80 -13.81
N PHE A 358 50.52 7.19 -13.60
CA PHE A 358 51.18 8.21 -14.42
C PHE A 358 51.18 7.84 -15.91
N GLY A 359 50.85 8.80 -16.79
CA GLY A 359 50.80 8.59 -18.24
C GLY A 359 49.60 7.78 -18.76
N THR A 360 48.70 7.31 -17.88
CA THR A 360 47.52 6.51 -18.29
C THR A 360 46.31 7.36 -18.65
N VAL A 361 46.23 8.60 -18.14
CA VAL A 361 45.08 9.51 -18.36
C VAL A 361 45.08 10.02 -19.81
N ARG A 362 43.99 9.77 -20.53
CA ARG A 362 43.84 10.12 -21.95
C ARG A 362 42.44 10.65 -22.24
N VAL A 363 42.37 11.69 -23.08
CA VAL A 363 41.14 12.08 -23.76
C VAL A 363 41.06 11.23 -25.03
N THR A 364 40.06 10.35 -25.12
CA THR A 364 39.90 9.40 -26.24
C THR A 364 38.90 9.90 -27.28
N GLU A 365 37.92 10.68 -26.87
CA GLU A 365 36.98 11.43 -27.70
C GLU A 365 37.03 12.89 -27.24
N LEU A 366 37.07 13.85 -28.15
CA LEU A 366 37.15 15.28 -27.82
C LEU A 366 36.15 16.08 -28.66
N MET A 367 35.14 16.65 -27.99
CA MET A 367 34.13 17.53 -28.59
C MET A 367 33.31 16.89 -29.72
N GLU A 368 32.95 15.63 -29.55
CA GLU A 368 32.05 14.92 -30.45
C GLU A 368 30.58 15.32 -30.20
N ILE A 369 29.71 15.19 -31.21
CA ILE A 369 28.27 15.46 -31.06
C ILE A 369 27.49 14.18 -30.80
N GLU A 370 27.05 14.01 -29.54
CA GLU A 370 26.13 12.94 -29.19
C GLU A 370 24.67 13.39 -29.34
N ARG A 371 23.90 12.64 -30.14
CA ARG A 371 22.48 12.89 -30.38
C ARG A 371 21.61 12.09 -29.41
N TYR A 372 20.58 12.73 -28.88
CA TYR A 372 19.53 12.16 -28.04
C TYR A 372 18.17 12.37 -28.74
N SER A 373 17.08 11.89 -28.15
CA SER A 373 15.73 11.92 -28.75
C SER A 373 15.23 13.33 -29.07
N HIS A 374 15.58 14.33 -28.24
CA HIS A 374 15.08 15.71 -28.36
C HIS A 374 16.18 16.78 -28.38
N VAL A 375 17.41 16.43 -27.98
CA VAL A 375 18.56 17.34 -27.92
C VAL A 375 19.84 16.68 -28.44
N MET A 376 20.87 17.47 -28.66
CA MET A 376 22.26 17.02 -28.86
C MET A 376 23.19 17.78 -27.91
N HIS A 377 24.29 17.12 -27.52
CA HIS A 377 25.29 17.63 -26.58
C HIS A 377 26.70 17.50 -27.17
N ILE A 378 27.61 18.40 -26.76
CA ILE A 378 29.05 18.20 -26.95
C ILE A 378 29.50 17.21 -25.87
N VAL A 379 30.17 16.14 -26.28
CA VAL A 379 30.71 15.11 -25.39
C VAL A 379 32.21 14.93 -25.61
N SER A 380 32.89 14.58 -24.54
CA SER A 380 34.26 14.07 -24.58
C SER A 380 34.36 12.84 -23.68
N ASN A 381 35.38 12.02 -23.90
CA ASN A 381 35.64 10.86 -23.07
C ASN A 381 37.03 10.95 -22.44
N VAL A 382 37.09 10.95 -21.12
CA VAL A 382 38.32 10.98 -20.32
C VAL A 382 38.49 9.62 -19.65
N THR A 383 39.57 8.95 -20.00
CA THR A 383 39.91 7.60 -19.53
C THR A 383 41.18 7.60 -18.72
N GLY A 384 41.36 6.60 -17.86
CA GLY A 384 42.58 6.36 -17.08
C GLY A 384 42.68 4.92 -16.63
N HIS A 385 43.82 4.51 -16.08
CA HIS A 385 43.94 3.22 -15.38
C HIS A 385 44.19 3.50 -13.90
N LEU A 386 43.37 2.91 -13.03
CA LEU A 386 43.40 3.09 -11.60
C LEU A 386 44.77 2.67 -11.04
N ARG A 387 45.37 3.53 -10.20
CA ARG A 387 46.68 3.27 -9.61
C ARG A 387 46.61 2.12 -8.61
N THR A 388 47.63 1.27 -8.60
CA THR A 388 47.79 0.21 -7.59
C THR A 388 47.61 0.74 -6.17
N GLY A 389 46.71 0.09 -5.41
CA GLY A 389 46.36 0.48 -4.03
C GLY A 389 45.20 1.47 -3.91
N CYS A 390 44.73 2.06 -5.01
CA CYS A 390 43.46 2.77 -5.04
C CYS A 390 42.29 1.82 -5.39
N THR A 391 41.09 2.20 -4.97
CA THR A 391 39.84 1.46 -5.16
C THR A 391 38.77 2.33 -5.81
N GLY A 392 37.63 1.75 -6.19
CA GLY A 392 36.46 2.50 -6.66
C GLY A 392 35.95 3.55 -5.65
N PHE A 393 36.17 3.36 -4.35
CA PHE A 393 35.83 4.35 -3.32
C PHE A 393 36.72 5.59 -3.42
N ASP A 394 38.03 5.40 -3.62
CA ASP A 394 38.99 6.50 -3.77
C ASP A 394 38.75 7.27 -5.07
N LEU A 395 38.36 6.55 -6.14
CA LEU A 395 37.94 7.16 -7.40
C LEU A 395 36.71 8.06 -7.22
N VAL A 396 35.65 7.57 -6.58
CA VAL A 396 34.46 8.38 -6.30
C VAL A 396 34.83 9.60 -5.45
N LYS A 397 35.63 9.45 -4.39
CA LYS A 397 36.12 10.61 -3.59
C LYS A 397 36.90 11.62 -4.40
N ALA A 398 37.72 11.16 -5.36
CA ALA A 398 38.56 12.04 -6.17
C ALA A 398 37.76 12.86 -7.19
N THR A 399 36.66 12.29 -7.71
CA THR A 399 35.81 12.90 -8.75
C THR A 399 34.62 13.69 -8.19
N PHE A 400 34.18 13.38 -6.96
CA PHE A 400 32.97 13.93 -6.38
C PHE A 400 33.11 15.37 -5.84
N PRO A 401 32.05 16.20 -5.93
CA PRO A 401 30.97 16.11 -6.91
C PRO A 401 31.50 16.50 -8.31
N ALA A 402 30.73 16.18 -9.34
CA ALA A 402 31.10 16.48 -10.72
C ALA A 402 31.23 18.00 -10.99
N GLY A 403 32.11 18.36 -11.92
CA GLY A 403 32.35 19.74 -12.33
C GLY A 403 31.11 20.45 -12.87
N THR A 404 30.30 19.76 -13.67
CA THR A 404 29.08 20.27 -14.32
C THR A 404 27.97 20.71 -13.36
N VAL A 405 28.09 20.36 -12.08
CA VAL A 405 27.11 20.68 -11.02
C VAL A 405 27.72 21.43 -9.84
N SER A 406 28.99 21.82 -9.94
CA SER A 406 29.72 22.58 -8.92
C SER A 406 30.37 23.83 -9.52
N GLY A 407 31.33 23.67 -10.42
CA GLY A 407 32.04 24.75 -11.10
C GLY A 407 33.55 24.60 -11.05
N ALA A 408 34.27 25.67 -11.38
CA ALA A 408 35.73 25.68 -11.50
C ALA A 408 36.33 27.01 -10.98
N PRO A 409 37.35 26.98 -10.10
CA PRO A 409 37.89 25.81 -9.39
C PRO A 409 36.88 25.18 -8.42
N LYS A 410 36.78 23.84 -8.43
CA LYS A 410 35.72 23.05 -7.77
C LYS A 410 35.46 23.46 -6.31
N ILE A 411 36.51 23.50 -5.46
CA ILE A 411 36.37 23.82 -4.03
C ILE A 411 35.82 25.24 -3.80
N ARG A 412 36.30 26.25 -4.54
CA ARG A 412 35.87 27.65 -4.37
C ARG A 412 34.43 27.84 -4.85
N ALA A 413 34.07 27.21 -5.97
CA ALA A 413 32.70 27.21 -6.48
C ALA A 413 31.71 26.59 -5.46
N MET A 414 32.08 25.50 -4.79
CA MET A 414 31.22 24.87 -3.77
C MET A 414 31.05 25.70 -2.50
N GLN A 415 32.07 26.47 -2.09
CA GLN A 415 31.95 27.45 -1.00
C GLN A 415 30.91 28.53 -1.35
N ILE A 416 30.97 29.07 -2.58
CA ILE A 416 30.02 30.06 -3.10
C ILE A 416 28.60 29.46 -3.20
N ILE A 417 28.45 28.20 -3.65
CA ILE A 417 27.17 27.49 -3.65
C ILE A 417 26.53 27.46 -2.25
N SER A 418 27.30 27.13 -1.21
CA SER A 418 26.79 27.09 0.16
C SER A 418 26.34 28.48 0.67
N GLU A 419 27.02 29.55 0.24
CA GLU A 419 26.68 30.94 0.58
C GLU A 419 25.39 31.42 -0.13
N LEU A 420 25.26 31.08 -1.41
CA LEU A 420 24.15 31.51 -2.26
C LEU A 420 22.87 30.69 -2.03
N GLU A 421 22.95 29.35 -1.98
CA GLU A 421 21.78 28.48 -1.83
C GLU A 421 21.23 28.43 -0.39
N ARG A 422 22.12 28.59 0.61
CA ARG A 422 21.85 28.58 2.07
C ARG A 422 21.11 27.36 2.62
N THR A 423 20.87 26.38 1.76
CA THR A 423 20.03 25.21 1.99
C THR A 423 20.71 24.00 1.38
N ARG A 424 20.71 22.88 2.10
CA ARG A 424 21.32 21.64 1.64
C ARG A 424 20.63 21.13 0.37
N ARG A 425 21.43 20.56 -0.53
CA ARG A 425 21.01 19.93 -1.79
C ARG A 425 20.51 18.49 -1.57
N GLY A 426 21.03 17.80 -0.56
CA GLY A 426 20.70 16.41 -0.28
C GLY A 426 21.15 15.52 -1.43
N CYS A 427 20.22 14.85 -2.12
CA CYS A 427 20.60 14.03 -3.26
C CYS A 427 21.05 14.84 -4.49
N TYR A 428 20.53 16.06 -4.72
CA TYR A 428 20.80 16.81 -5.96
C TYR A 428 22.30 17.13 -6.11
N ALA A 429 22.85 16.95 -7.32
CA ALA A 429 24.28 17.05 -7.59
C ALA A 429 25.19 16.04 -6.83
N GLY A 430 24.61 15.11 -6.07
CA GLY A 430 25.27 13.92 -5.55
C GLY A 430 25.45 12.83 -6.62
N ALA A 431 25.74 11.62 -6.18
CA ALA A 431 26.03 10.46 -7.05
C ALA A 431 25.09 9.29 -6.73
N ILE A 432 24.53 8.67 -7.77
CA ILE A 432 23.59 7.54 -7.66
C ILE A 432 24.14 6.39 -8.50
N GLY A 433 24.25 5.20 -7.92
CA GLY A 433 24.89 4.06 -8.59
C GLY A 433 25.15 2.88 -7.66
N TYR A 434 26.22 2.13 -7.98
CA TYR A 434 26.61 0.95 -7.22
C TYR A 434 28.13 0.83 -7.02
N PHE A 435 28.51 0.11 -5.95
CA PHE A 435 29.82 -0.49 -5.76
C PHE A 435 29.64 -2.02 -5.79
N GLY A 436 30.16 -2.68 -6.82
CA GLY A 436 30.09 -4.12 -6.99
C GLY A 436 31.00 -4.86 -6.00
N PHE A 437 30.66 -6.10 -5.64
CA PHE A 437 31.57 -6.94 -4.84
C PHE A 437 32.86 -7.34 -5.61
N ASP A 438 32.86 -7.17 -6.93
CA ASP A 438 34.00 -7.32 -7.84
C ASP A 438 34.89 -6.05 -7.90
N GLY A 439 34.54 -4.99 -7.17
CA GLY A 439 35.25 -3.71 -7.17
C GLY A 439 34.82 -2.73 -8.27
N ASN A 440 33.94 -3.14 -9.19
CA ASN A 440 33.44 -2.28 -10.25
C ASN A 440 32.52 -1.18 -9.70
N VAL A 441 32.51 -0.02 -10.36
CA VAL A 441 31.65 1.12 -10.02
C VAL A 441 30.98 1.63 -11.29
N ASP A 442 29.68 1.93 -11.23
CA ASP A 442 28.99 2.70 -12.27
C ASP A 442 28.05 3.67 -11.54
N SER A 443 28.22 4.98 -11.79
CA SER A 443 27.49 6.03 -11.11
C SER A 443 27.14 7.19 -12.04
N CYS A 444 25.97 7.77 -11.82
CA CYS A 444 25.50 8.98 -12.49
C CYS A 444 25.41 10.14 -11.52
N ILE A 445 25.45 11.36 -12.06
CA ILE A 445 25.17 12.56 -11.27
C ILE A 445 23.67 12.60 -11.00
N ALA A 446 23.27 12.97 -9.78
CA ALA A 446 21.87 13.13 -9.38
C ALA A 446 21.24 14.39 -10.00
N LEU A 447 20.91 14.28 -11.29
CA LEU A 447 20.24 15.29 -12.11
C LEU A 447 18.92 14.75 -12.63
N ARG A 448 17.98 15.67 -12.94
CA ARG A 448 16.62 15.34 -13.43
C ARG A 448 15.94 14.26 -12.57
N CYS A 449 16.04 14.43 -11.25
CA CYS A 449 15.54 13.51 -10.25
C CYS A 449 14.70 14.22 -9.19
N ALA A 450 13.80 13.49 -8.55
CA ALA A 450 12.97 13.95 -7.46
C ALA A 450 13.12 13.04 -6.23
N VAL A 451 13.13 13.67 -5.06
CA VAL A 451 12.91 13.03 -3.77
C VAL A 451 11.41 13.03 -3.51
N LEU A 452 10.84 11.86 -3.28
CA LEU A 452 9.43 11.68 -2.93
C LEU A 452 9.36 11.37 -1.43
N LYS A 453 8.90 12.32 -0.62
CA LYS A 453 8.91 12.25 0.85
C LYS A 453 7.68 12.97 1.41
N ASN A 454 7.04 12.41 2.43
CA ASN A 454 5.92 13.03 3.17
C ASN A 454 4.77 13.58 2.28
N GLY A 455 4.41 12.86 1.21
CA GLY A 455 3.36 13.28 0.28
C GLY A 455 3.74 14.44 -0.66
N LYS A 456 5.05 14.73 -0.79
CA LYS A 456 5.60 15.79 -1.63
C LYS A 456 6.71 15.27 -2.54
N ALA A 457 6.85 15.91 -3.70
CA ALA A 457 7.92 15.72 -4.66
C ALA A 457 8.83 16.95 -4.69
N TYR A 458 10.11 16.74 -4.37
CA TYR A 458 11.15 17.75 -4.36
C TYR A 458 12.12 17.51 -5.52
N PHE A 459 12.26 18.46 -6.43
CA PHE A 459 13.17 18.37 -7.57
C PHE A 459 13.92 19.69 -7.74
N GLN A 460 15.20 19.61 -8.10
CA GLN A 460 16.11 20.75 -8.08
C GLN A 460 16.77 20.94 -9.44
N SER A 461 17.06 22.18 -9.82
CA SER A 461 17.65 22.52 -11.12
C SER A 461 18.55 23.75 -11.02
N GLY A 462 19.72 23.66 -11.63
CA GLY A 462 20.74 24.71 -11.61
C GLY A 462 21.16 25.19 -13.00
N ALA A 463 21.85 26.32 -13.00
CA ALA A 463 22.38 27.00 -14.17
C ALA A 463 23.88 27.25 -13.99
N GLY A 464 24.65 27.11 -15.07
CA GLY A 464 26.09 27.36 -15.06
C GLY A 464 26.36 28.84 -15.29
N ILE A 465 26.83 29.52 -14.24
CA ILE A 465 27.07 30.97 -14.30
C ILE A 465 28.50 31.22 -14.76
N VAL A 466 28.63 31.96 -15.87
CA VAL A 466 29.88 32.48 -16.42
C VAL A 466 29.84 34.02 -16.48
N ALA A 467 30.95 34.66 -16.84
CA ALA A 467 31.06 36.13 -16.86
C ALA A 467 29.93 36.84 -17.65
N ASP A 468 29.53 36.25 -18.78
CA ASP A 468 28.54 36.79 -19.72
C ASP A 468 27.10 36.29 -19.45
N SER A 469 26.86 35.58 -18.35
CA SER A 469 25.53 35.08 -17.98
C SER A 469 24.50 36.19 -17.75
N SER A 470 23.27 35.96 -18.20
CA SER A 470 22.15 36.89 -18.09
C SER A 470 21.19 36.43 -16.99
N PRO A 471 21.03 37.17 -15.86
CA PRO A 471 20.24 36.70 -14.71
C PRO A 471 18.83 36.21 -15.03
N HIS A 472 18.16 36.85 -15.99
CA HIS A 472 16.84 36.42 -16.44
C HIS A 472 16.90 35.09 -17.20
N SER A 473 17.86 34.95 -18.12
CA SER A 473 18.03 33.74 -18.95
C SER A 473 18.39 32.53 -18.09
N GLU A 474 19.31 32.69 -17.13
CA GLU A 474 19.72 31.61 -16.22
C GLU A 474 18.56 31.16 -15.32
N TYR A 475 17.75 32.10 -14.81
CA TYR A 475 16.53 31.77 -14.06
C TYR A 475 15.56 30.96 -14.92
N GLU A 476 15.23 31.43 -16.13
CA GLU A 476 14.34 30.72 -17.05
C GLU A 476 14.90 29.34 -17.42
N GLU A 477 16.21 29.19 -17.59
CA GLU A 477 16.83 27.89 -17.86
C GLU A 477 16.54 26.88 -16.74
N THR A 478 16.69 27.27 -15.47
CA THR A 478 16.38 26.37 -14.34
C THR A 478 14.90 25.97 -14.30
N VAL A 479 13.98 26.90 -14.62
CA VAL A 479 12.53 26.61 -14.70
C VAL A 479 12.21 25.70 -15.88
N ASN A 480 12.87 25.89 -17.03
CA ASN A 480 12.74 25.04 -18.21
C ASN A 480 13.29 23.62 -17.96
N LYS A 481 14.44 23.48 -17.29
CA LYS A 481 15.01 22.19 -16.84
C LYS A 481 14.03 21.44 -15.91
N ALA A 482 13.36 22.15 -15.01
CA ALA A 482 12.34 21.59 -14.12
C ALA A 482 11.01 21.20 -14.82
N ARG A 483 10.71 21.74 -16.02
CA ARG A 483 9.42 21.51 -16.72
C ARG A 483 9.14 20.03 -16.98
N ALA A 484 10.15 19.24 -17.36
CA ALA A 484 9.96 17.82 -17.64
C ALA A 484 9.57 17.02 -16.38
N MET A 485 10.16 17.34 -15.23
CA MET A 485 9.81 16.74 -13.94
C MET A 485 8.36 17.08 -13.56
N ARG A 486 7.95 18.35 -13.72
CA ARG A 486 6.57 18.78 -13.47
C ARG A 486 5.57 18.12 -14.43
N LYS A 487 5.92 17.90 -15.71
CA LYS A 487 5.07 17.16 -16.66
C LYS A 487 4.94 15.69 -16.27
N ALA A 488 6.03 15.03 -15.87
CA ALA A 488 6.01 13.66 -15.37
C ALA A 488 5.11 13.54 -14.12
N LEU A 489 5.17 14.53 -13.22
CA LEU A 489 4.37 14.57 -12.00
C LEU A 489 2.88 14.75 -12.33
N ALA A 490 2.54 15.70 -13.20
CA ALA A 490 1.17 15.94 -13.62
C ALA A 490 0.55 14.73 -14.34
N MET A 491 1.33 13.98 -15.13
CA MET A 491 0.90 12.70 -15.69
C MET A 491 0.69 11.64 -14.59
N ALA A 492 1.64 11.51 -13.66
CA ALA A 492 1.57 10.52 -12.59
C ALA A 492 0.38 10.74 -11.63
N THR A 493 0.10 11.99 -11.26
CA THR A 493 -1.05 12.35 -10.40
C THR A 493 -2.40 12.07 -11.07
N ARG A 494 -2.47 12.08 -12.40
CA ARG A 494 -3.69 11.70 -13.17
C ARG A 494 -3.88 10.19 -13.32
N ILE A 495 -2.93 9.36 -12.90
CA ILE A 495 -3.11 7.91 -12.85
C ILE A 495 -4.05 7.62 -11.68
N THR A 496 -5.36 7.69 -11.95
CA THR A 496 -6.41 7.29 -11.02
C THR A 496 -6.06 5.89 -10.49
N PRO A 497 -6.04 5.66 -9.16
CA PRO A 497 -5.74 4.35 -8.61
C PRO A 497 -6.67 3.30 -9.23
N SER A 498 -6.10 2.42 -10.06
CA SER A 498 -6.80 1.42 -10.86
C SER A 498 -7.28 0.27 -9.99
N ARG A 499 -8.25 0.53 -9.10
CA ARG A 499 -8.55 -0.34 -7.95
C ARG A 499 -7.30 -0.71 -7.14
N ARG A 500 -6.40 0.26 -6.93
CA ARG A 500 -5.56 0.23 -5.73
C ARG A 500 -6.50 0.51 -4.55
N GLY A 501 -6.51 -0.29 -3.49
CA GLY A 501 -5.35 -1.01 -2.97
C GLY A 501 -4.37 0.00 -2.40
N GLU A 502 -4.89 0.94 -1.61
CA GLU A 502 -4.16 2.09 -1.10
C GLU A 502 -3.14 1.64 -0.04
N CYS A 503 -1.86 1.61 -0.43
CA CYS A 503 -0.76 1.72 0.51
C CYS A 503 -0.26 3.17 0.49
N GLY A 504 -0.44 3.86 1.59
CA GLY A 504 0.52 4.84 2.09
C GLY A 504 1.24 4.17 3.26
N CYS A 505 2.56 4.09 3.20
CA CYS A 505 3.37 3.13 3.95
C CYS A 505 4.54 3.89 4.61
N ASN A 506 4.93 3.71 5.88
CA ASN A 506 4.54 2.73 6.90
C ASN A 506 4.36 3.40 8.29
N ALA A 507 3.28 3.05 8.98
CA ALA A 507 3.44 2.33 10.26
C ALA A 507 3.23 0.80 10.07
N SER A 508 2.83 0.39 8.87
CA SER A 508 1.99 -0.77 8.53
C SER A 508 2.58 -2.17 8.66
N ASP A 509 3.89 -2.33 8.84
CA ASP A 509 4.44 -3.61 9.36
C ASP A 509 3.99 -3.85 10.81
N ILE A 510 3.66 -2.76 11.52
CA ILE A 510 2.77 -2.73 12.67
C ILE A 510 1.46 -2.09 12.20
N GLY A 511 0.62 -2.85 11.48
CA GLY A 511 -0.75 -2.41 11.19
C GLY A 511 -1.49 -2.00 12.47
N ASP A 512 -2.64 -1.33 12.35
CA ASP A 512 -3.29 -0.52 13.40
C ASP A 512 -2.77 -0.77 14.84
N PHE A 513 -1.91 0.14 15.31
CA PHE A 513 -1.25 0.06 16.62
C PHE A 513 -2.26 0.01 17.78
N LYS A 514 -3.40 0.70 17.64
CA LYS A 514 -4.44 0.75 18.66
C LYS A 514 -5.25 -0.54 18.69
N LEU A 515 -5.48 -1.17 17.52
CA LEU A 515 -5.99 -2.53 17.44
C LEU A 515 -5.03 -3.52 18.11
N ARG A 516 -3.71 -3.38 17.92
CA ARG A 516 -2.70 -4.21 18.59
C ARG A 516 -2.73 -4.04 20.11
N GLU A 517 -2.82 -2.82 20.61
CA GLU A 517 -2.93 -2.52 22.05
C GLU A 517 -4.19 -3.16 22.67
N LEU A 518 -5.36 -2.93 22.05
CA LEU A 518 -6.62 -3.52 22.49
C LEU A 518 -6.58 -5.05 22.41
N THR A 519 -5.98 -5.62 21.36
CA THR A 519 -5.79 -7.08 21.23
C THR A 519 -4.93 -7.64 22.37
N LEU A 520 -3.82 -6.97 22.74
CA LEU A 520 -2.96 -7.42 23.85
C LEU A 520 -3.69 -7.39 25.20
N ARG A 521 -4.59 -6.43 25.42
CA ARG A 521 -5.46 -6.38 26.61
C ARG A 521 -6.48 -7.52 26.62
N LEU A 522 -7.14 -7.77 25.49
CA LEU A 522 -8.06 -8.89 25.31
C LEU A 522 -7.36 -10.25 25.54
N MET A 523 -6.12 -10.41 25.05
CA MET A 523 -5.29 -11.62 25.28
C MET A 523 -4.90 -11.82 26.76
N ARG A 524 -4.95 -10.77 27.59
CA ARG A 524 -4.75 -10.86 29.05
C ARG A 524 -6.06 -11.12 29.82
N GLY A 525 -7.20 -11.20 29.14
CA GLY A 525 -8.51 -11.34 29.76
C GLY A 525 -9.11 -10.02 30.25
N GLU A 526 -8.56 -8.86 29.88
CA GLU A 526 -9.10 -7.56 30.24
C GLU A 526 -10.39 -7.25 29.46
N ASN A 527 -11.41 -6.71 30.13
CA ASN A 527 -12.61 -6.19 29.47
C ASN A 527 -12.37 -4.77 28.96
N LEU A 528 -12.90 -4.46 27.77
CA LEU A 528 -13.00 -3.11 27.26
C LEU A 528 -14.28 -2.45 27.80
N SER A 529 -14.21 -1.15 28.12
CA SER A 529 -15.41 -0.34 28.35
C SER A 529 -16.20 -0.13 27.05
N ARG A 530 -17.47 0.28 27.16
CA ARG A 530 -18.33 0.58 25.99
C ARG A 530 -17.67 1.54 24.98
N ALA A 531 -16.99 2.58 25.46
CA ALA A 531 -16.31 3.54 24.59
C ALA A 531 -15.06 2.94 23.92
N GLU A 532 -14.28 2.12 24.63
CA GLU A 532 -13.14 1.39 24.07
C GLU A 532 -13.59 0.32 23.06
N ALA A 533 -14.73 -0.33 23.28
CA ALA A 533 -15.30 -1.31 22.38
C ALA A 533 -15.88 -0.66 21.09
N GLY A 534 -16.41 0.56 21.18
CA GLY A 534 -16.69 1.38 20.01
C GLY A 534 -15.42 1.68 19.22
N ASN A 535 -14.37 2.17 19.89
CA ASN A 535 -13.05 2.39 19.27
C ASN A 535 -12.43 1.10 18.69
N PHE A 536 -12.69 -0.06 19.29
CA PHE A 536 -12.21 -1.35 18.80
C PHE A 536 -12.80 -1.70 17.44
N LEU A 537 -14.11 -1.44 17.23
CA LEU A 537 -14.71 -1.54 15.89
C LEU A 537 -14.02 -0.59 14.92
N ASP A 538 -13.82 0.67 15.31
CA ASP A 538 -13.21 1.68 14.45
C ASP A 538 -11.82 1.25 13.97
N CYS A 539 -11.03 0.64 14.86
CA CYS A 539 -9.74 0.05 14.53
C CYS A 539 -9.87 -1.22 13.65
N LEU A 540 -10.89 -2.08 13.84
CA LEU A 540 -11.16 -3.22 12.94
C LEU A 540 -11.56 -2.78 11.52
N LEU A 541 -12.20 -1.62 11.38
CA LEU A 541 -12.64 -1.06 10.09
C LEU A 541 -11.58 -0.17 9.43
N ASN A 542 -10.53 0.22 10.15
CA ASN A 542 -9.44 1.03 9.64
C ASN A 542 -8.72 0.33 8.47
N PRO A 543 -8.53 0.98 7.30
CA PRO A 543 -7.73 0.43 6.20
C PRO A 543 -6.33 -0.06 6.64
N VAL A 544 -5.72 0.60 7.64
CA VAL A 544 -4.37 0.28 8.16
C VAL A 544 -4.33 -0.98 9.03
N ALA A 545 -5.45 -1.47 9.54
CA ALA A 545 -5.49 -2.76 10.24
C ALA A 545 -5.24 -3.89 9.24
N THR A 546 -4.33 -4.82 9.53
CA THR A 546 -4.09 -5.98 8.65
C THR A 546 -5.12 -7.09 8.90
N ASP A 547 -5.38 -7.93 7.90
CA ASP A 547 -6.31 -9.05 8.02
C ASP A 547 -5.86 -10.04 9.12
N ALA A 548 -4.54 -10.19 9.33
CA ALA A 548 -3.97 -10.94 10.44
C ALA A 548 -4.28 -10.34 11.83
N GLN A 549 -4.29 -9.01 11.96
CA GLN A 549 -4.68 -8.35 13.21
C GLN A 549 -6.17 -8.37 13.45
N ILE A 550 -6.98 -8.20 12.41
CA ILE A 550 -8.44 -8.39 12.48
C ILE A 550 -8.72 -9.82 12.97
N ALA A 551 -8.03 -10.82 12.42
CA ALA A 551 -8.13 -12.21 12.86
C ALA A 551 -7.72 -12.40 14.34
N ALA A 552 -6.56 -11.87 14.75
CA ALA A 552 -6.06 -11.97 16.12
C ALA A 552 -6.98 -11.26 17.13
N ALA A 553 -7.47 -10.07 16.80
CA ALA A 553 -8.37 -9.25 17.63
C ALA A 553 -9.72 -9.95 17.85
N LEU A 554 -10.37 -10.42 16.77
CA LEU A 554 -11.64 -11.14 16.85
C LEU A 554 -11.51 -12.45 17.62
N THR A 555 -10.41 -13.19 17.41
CA THR A 555 -10.16 -14.45 18.12
C THR A 555 -9.90 -14.19 19.60
N SER A 556 -9.12 -13.17 19.95
CA SER A 556 -8.84 -12.82 21.35
C SER A 556 -10.11 -12.40 22.10
N LEU A 557 -10.97 -11.59 21.47
CA LEU A 557 -12.26 -11.19 22.05
C LEU A 557 -13.20 -12.40 22.25
N ALA A 558 -13.28 -13.29 21.26
CA ALA A 558 -14.11 -14.51 21.34
C ALA A 558 -13.59 -15.52 22.39
N VAL A 559 -12.27 -15.68 22.52
CA VAL A 559 -11.63 -16.57 23.50
C VAL A 559 -11.74 -16.03 24.92
N LYS A 560 -11.62 -14.71 25.13
CA LYS A 560 -11.94 -14.06 26.41
C LYS A 560 -13.41 -14.26 26.79
N GLY A 561 -14.29 -14.21 25.79
CA GLY A 561 -15.73 -14.06 25.95
C GLY A 561 -16.08 -12.59 26.16
N GLU A 562 -17.10 -12.13 25.43
CA GLU A 562 -17.48 -10.72 25.40
C GLU A 562 -18.26 -10.29 26.65
N SER A 563 -18.03 -9.07 27.10
CA SER A 563 -18.88 -8.39 28.09
C SER A 563 -20.12 -7.79 27.41
N PHE A 564 -21.14 -7.44 28.18
CA PHE A 564 -22.31 -6.73 27.63
C PHE A 564 -21.97 -5.30 27.18
N ASP A 565 -20.99 -4.65 27.81
CA ASP A 565 -20.51 -3.31 27.41
C ASP A 565 -19.69 -3.38 26.11
N GLU A 566 -18.94 -4.46 25.89
CA GLU A 566 -18.24 -4.71 24.63
C GLU A 566 -19.23 -4.91 23.47
N LEU A 567 -20.27 -5.74 23.67
CA LEU A 567 -21.33 -5.93 22.70
C LEU A 567 -22.10 -4.63 22.41
N ALA A 568 -22.45 -3.87 23.46
CA ALA A 568 -23.15 -2.60 23.30
C ALA A 568 -22.30 -1.56 22.56
N GLY A 569 -21.02 -1.41 22.91
CA GLY A 569 -20.13 -0.43 22.29
C GLY A 569 -19.86 -0.71 20.82
N ILE A 570 -19.60 -1.97 20.46
CA ILE A 570 -19.42 -2.35 19.05
C ILE A 570 -20.74 -2.19 18.27
N ALA A 571 -21.87 -2.61 18.83
CA ALA A 571 -23.17 -2.48 18.15
C ALA A 571 -23.59 -1.02 17.95
N GLU A 572 -23.34 -0.15 18.92
CA GLU A 572 -23.55 1.30 18.82
C GLU A 572 -22.69 1.92 17.71
N ALA A 573 -21.39 1.61 17.68
CA ALA A 573 -20.48 2.07 16.65
C ALA A 573 -20.82 1.54 15.24
N MET A 574 -21.46 0.36 15.14
CA MET A 574 -22.04 -0.17 13.89
C MET A 574 -23.34 0.54 13.49
N ARG A 575 -24.26 0.85 14.44
CA ARG A 575 -25.50 1.60 14.19
C ARG A 575 -25.19 3.02 13.69
N ASN A 576 -24.24 3.71 14.34
CA ASN A 576 -23.84 5.08 14.00
C ASN A 576 -23.19 5.20 12.61
N ARG A 577 -22.72 4.09 12.04
CA ARG A 577 -22.14 3.99 10.68
C ARG A 577 -23.08 3.37 9.65
N ALA A 578 -24.24 2.90 10.08
CA ALA A 578 -25.22 2.34 9.17
C ALA A 578 -25.82 3.44 8.29
N VAL A 579 -26.30 3.08 7.10
CA VAL A 579 -27.22 3.96 6.39
C VAL A 579 -28.46 4.14 7.27
N PRO A 580 -28.80 5.36 7.72
CA PRO A 580 -29.91 5.54 8.65
C PRO A 580 -31.24 5.20 7.97
N LEU A 581 -32.15 4.56 8.70
CA LEU A 581 -33.52 4.31 8.26
C LEU A 581 -34.48 4.90 9.28
N ARG A 582 -35.35 5.82 8.85
CA ARG A 582 -36.24 6.57 9.73
C ARG A 582 -37.65 5.99 9.73
N SER A 583 -38.14 5.65 10.92
CA SER A 583 -39.53 5.26 11.13
C SER A 583 -40.37 6.47 11.57
N ARG A 584 -41.55 6.65 10.98
CA ARG A 584 -42.61 7.54 11.49
C ARG A 584 -43.39 6.91 12.65
N HIS A 585 -43.25 5.60 12.83
CA HIS A 585 -43.98 4.84 13.83
C HIS A 585 -43.24 4.89 15.17
N ALA A 586 -43.90 5.38 16.23
CA ALA A 586 -43.33 5.37 17.58
C ALA A 586 -43.34 3.98 18.25
N ARG A 587 -44.01 3.00 17.63
CA ARG A 587 -44.13 1.60 18.08
C ARG A 587 -43.90 0.69 16.88
N PHE A 588 -42.76 0.03 16.85
CA PHE A 588 -42.36 -0.96 15.84
C PHE A 588 -41.30 -1.90 16.42
N ILE A 589 -41.08 -3.05 15.79
CA ILE A 589 -40.27 -4.15 16.34
C ILE A 589 -39.25 -4.70 15.33
N ASP A 590 -38.18 -5.30 15.84
CA ASP A 590 -37.31 -6.21 15.09
C ASP A 590 -37.44 -7.64 15.65
N THR A 591 -37.28 -8.63 14.78
CA THR A 591 -37.22 -10.05 15.15
C THR A 591 -36.05 -10.69 14.44
N ALA A 592 -35.05 -11.15 15.17
CA ALA A 592 -33.81 -11.65 14.58
C ALA A 592 -33.19 -12.78 15.39
N GLY A 593 -33.02 -13.94 14.75
CA GLY A 593 -32.16 -15.02 15.26
C GLY A 593 -30.68 -14.72 15.00
N THR A 594 -29.82 -15.32 15.82
CA THR A 594 -28.36 -15.33 15.60
C THR A 594 -27.92 -16.35 14.54
N GLY A 595 -28.83 -17.24 14.08
CA GLY A 595 -28.63 -18.12 12.93
C GLY A 595 -27.53 -19.16 13.13
N SER A 596 -27.17 -19.40 14.38
CA SER A 596 -25.99 -20.17 14.82
C SER A 596 -26.37 -21.40 15.68
N SER A 597 -27.67 -21.69 15.79
CA SER A 597 -28.22 -22.87 16.48
C SER A 597 -27.79 -24.19 15.81
N VAL A 598 -27.70 -25.25 16.63
CA VAL A 598 -27.43 -26.62 16.18
C VAL A 598 -28.72 -27.28 15.69
N ALA A 599 -29.83 -27.06 16.41
CA ALA A 599 -31.17 -27.40 15.97
C ALA A 599 -31.65 -26.36 14.93
N LYS A 600 -31.70 -26.74 13.65
CA LYS A 600 -32.04 -25.84 12.53
C LYS A 600 -33.40 -26.18 11.94
N THR A 601 -34.36 -25.26 12.07
CA THR A 601 -35.68 -25.32 11.43
C THR A 601 -35.69 -24.50 10.13
N PHE A 602 -36.86 -23.99 9.70
CA PHE A 602 -36.98 -22.99 8.63
C PHE A 602 -36.80 -21.57 9.18
N ASN A 603 -36.92 -20.55 8.33
CA ASN A 603 -36.75 -19.13 8.70
C ASN A 603 -37.94 -18.57 9.52
N VAL A 604 -38.16 -19.08 10.75
CA VAL A 604 -39.29 -18.76 11.65
C VAL A 604 -39.46 -17.26 11.87
N SER A 605 -38.45 -16.55 12.39
CA SER A 605 -38.54 -15.09 12.59
C SER A 605 -38.78 -14.31 11.29
N THR A 606 -38.53 -14.87 10.10
CA THR A 606 -38.90 -14.22 8.83
C THR A 606 -40.40 -14.37 8.54
N ALA A 607 -40.98 -15.53 8.79
CA ALA A 607 -42.43 -15.72 8.72
C ALA A 607 -43.16 -14.88 9.79
N ALA A 608 -42.65 -14.89 11.03
CA ALA A 608 -43.24 -14.14 12.14
C ALA A 608 -43.29 -12.63 11.86
N ALA A 609 -42.30 -12.07 11.18
CA ALA A 609 -42.31 -10.65 10.79
C ALA A 609 -43.56 -10.27 9.95
N PHE A 610 -43.98 -11.10 9.00
CA PHE A 610 -45.22 -10.86 8.23
C PHE A 610 -46.48 -10.99 9.08
N VAL A 611 -46.51 -11.96 9.99
CA VAL A 611 -47.64 -12.18 10.92
C VAL A 611 -47.79 -11.02 11.90
N ILE A 612 -46.68 -10.51 12.44
CA ILE A 612 -46.64 -9.35 13.33
C ILE A 612 -47.11 -8.08 12.59
N ALA A 613 -46.64 -7.86 11.36
CA ALA A 613 -47.07 -6.73 10.53
C ALA A 613 -48.56 -6.82 10.16
N GLY A 614 -49.08 -8.01 9.85
CA GLY A 614 -50.50 -8.25 9.57
C GLY A 614 -51.41 -8.12 10.80
N ALA A 615 -50.84 -8.20 12.00
CA ALA A 615 -51.50 -7.91 13.28
C ALA A 615 -51.41 -6.41 13.69
N GLY A 616 -50.88 -5.54 12.82
CA GLY A 616 -50.87 -4.09 13.02
C GLY A 616 -49.68 -3.55 13.83
N LEU A 617 -48.61 -4.34 14.01
CA LEU A 617 -47.36 -3.86 14.60
C LEU A 617 -46.28 -3.73 13.50
N PRO A 618 -45.81 -2.52 13.15
CA PRO A 618 -44.81 -2.36 12.12
C PRO A 618 -43.50 -3.11 12.42
N VAL A 619 -42.88 -3.71 11.40
CA VAL A 619 -41.67 -4.55 11.56
C VAL A 619 -40.52 -4.03 10.70
N ALA A 620 -39.41 -3.70 11.35
CA ALA A 620 -38.17 -3.28 10.70
C ALA A 620 -37.16 -4.44 10.71
N LYS A 621 -37.41 -5.51 9.95
CA LYS A 621 -36.66 -6.76 10.10
C LYS A 621 -35.21 -6.62 9.63
N HIS A 622 -34.24 -6.81 10.52
CA HIS A 622 -32.82 -6.87 10.14
C HIS A 622 -32.40 -8.30 9.75
N GLY A 623 -31.52 -8.45 8.75
CA GLY A 623 -31.02 -9.77 8.37
C GLY A 623 -30.00 -9.79 7.24
N SER A 624 -29.49 -10.98 6.93
CA SER A 624 -28.41 -11.19 5.95
C SER A 624 -28.58 -12.52 5.20
N ARG A 625 -27.66 -12.81 4.27
CA ARG A 625 -27.53 -14.14 3.65
C ARG A 625 -26.88 -15.13 4.63
N ALA A 626 -27.01 -16.42 4.34
CA ALA A 626 -26.34 -17.48 5.10
C ALA A 626 -24.82 -17.24 5.20
N ALA A 627 -24.29 -17.30 6.43
CA ALA A 627 -22.85 -17.39 6.71
C ALA A 627 -22.47 -18.73 7.38
N THR A 628 -23.35 -19.25 8.25
CA THR A 628 -23.18 -20.50 9.02
C THR A 628 -24.44 -21.40 8.98
N SER A 629 -25.53 -20.93 8.39
CA SER A 629 -26.78 -21.68 8.18
C SER A 629 -26.83 -22.27 6.75
N ARG A 630 -27.83 -23.14 6.47
CA ARG A 630 -28.10 -23.60 5.10
C ARG A 630 -28.84 -22.55 4.25
N CYS A 631 -29.44 -21.54 4.88
CA CYS A 631 -30.25 -20.51 4.26
C CYS A 631 -30.41 -19.31 5.21
N GLY A 632 -30.19 -18.08 4.75
CA GLY A 632 -30.42 -16.85 5.52
C GLY A 632 -31.73 -16.15 5.12
N SER A 633 -32.17 -15.20 5.94
CA SER A 633 -33.45 -14.49 5.71
C SER A 633 -33.48 -13.73 4.38
N ALA A 634 -32.35 -13.18 3.94
CA ALA A 634 -32.25 -12.55 2.62
C ALA A 634 -32.44 -13.57 1.46
N ASP A 635 -31.95 -14.81 1.63
CA ASP A 635 -32.05 -15.85 0.61
C ASP A 635 -33.51 -16.33 0.47
N VAL A 636 -34.23 -16.46 1.59
CA VAL A 636 -35.67 -16.79 1.59
C VAL A 636 -36.52 -15.65 1.03
N LEU A 637 -36.26 -14.41 1.44
CA LEU A 637 -37.01 -13.25 0.94
C LEU A 637 -36.83 -13.06 -0.57
N GLN A 638 -35.62 -13.29 -1.09
CA GLN A 638 -35.39 -13.31 -2.54
C GLN A 638 -36.17 -14.45 -3.24
N ALA A 639 -36.26 -15.64 -2.63
CA ALA A 639 -37.07 -16.74 -3.14
C ALA A 639 -38.60 -16.48 -3.04
N LEU A 640 -39.04 -15.65 -2.09
CA LEU A 640 -40.40 -15.10 -2.00
C LEU A 640 -40.65 -13.91 -2.96
N GLY A 641 -39.69 -13.55 -3.81
CA GLY A 641 -39.81 -12.48 -4.81
C GLY A 641 -39.48 -11.06 -4.32
N VAL A 642 -39.05 -10.88 -3.07
CA VAL A 642 -38.66 -9.57 -2.54
C VAL A 642 -37.29 -9.16 -3.09
N ASN A 643 -37.18 -7.95 -3.64
CA ASN A 643 -35.89 -7.41 -4.05
C ASN A 643 -35.10 -6.92 -2.81
N THR A 644 -34.27 -7.80 -2.24
CA THR A 644 -33.42 -7.48 -1.08
C THR A 644 -32.30 -6.47 -1.36
N ALA A 645 -32.12 -6.05 -2.62
CA ALA A 645 -31.17 -5.02 -3.03
C ALA A 645 -31.86 -3.67 -3.32
N ALA A 646 -33.12 -3.50 -2.92
CA ALA A 646 -33.85 -2.23 -3.05
C ALA A 646 -33.10 -1.07 -2.35
N PRO A 647 -33.05 0.13 -2.95
CA PRO A 647 -32.37 1.29 -2.35
C PRO A 647 -32.91 1.64 -0.95
N PRO A 648 -32.09 2.19 -0.04
CA PRO A 648 -32.51 2.51 1.33
C PRO A 648 -33.79 3.36 1.42
N ALA A 649 -34.00 4.30 0.50
CA ALA A 649 -35.22 5.10 0.43
C ALA A 649 -36.49 4.27 0.13
N THR A 650 -36.37 3.18 -0.65
CA THR A 650 -37.47 2.23 -0.88
C THR A 650 -37.72 1.38 0.37
N VAL A 651 -36.66 0.94 1.07
CA VAL A 651 -36.79 0.19 2.33
C VAL A 651 -37.44 1.05 3.43
N GLU A 652 -37.12 2.34 3.48
CA GLU A 652 -37.76 3.33 4.37
C GLU A 652 -39.24 3.53 4.05
N ARG A 653 -39.61 3.66 2.76
CA ARG A 653 -41.03 3.67 2.36
C ARG A 653 -41.75 2.38 2.73
N CYS A 654 -41.12 1.21 2.57
CA CYS A 654 -41.72 -0.07 2.97
C CYS A 654 -42.09 -0.08 4.46
N LEU A 655 -41.22 0.39 5.35
CA LEU A 655 -41.52 0.49 6.78
C LEU A 655 -42.64 1.50 7.07
N ASN A 656 -42.57 2.67 6.45
CA ASN A 656 -43.48 3.77 6.77
C ASN A 656 -44.87 3.56 6.18
N GLU A 657 -44.98 3.14 4.92
CA GLU A 657 -46.24 3.02 4.16
C GLU A 657 -46.86 1.62 4.24
N HIS A 658 -46.05 0.56 4.26
CA HIS A 658 -46.52 -0.84 4.27
C HIS A 658 -46.37 -1.53 5.63
N GLU A 659 -45.76 -0.87 6.61
CA GLU A 659 -45.54 -1.35 7.99
C GLU A 659 -44.63 -2.58 8.06
N ILE A 660 -43.88 -2.88 7.00
CA ILE A 660 -42.86 -3.92 7.01
C ILE A 660 -41.72 -3.55 6.07
N CYS A 661 -40.48 -3.71 6.53
CA CYS A 661 -39.32 -3.65 5.66
C CYS A 661 -38.33 -4.78 5.97
N PHE A 662 -37.46 -5.06 4.99
CA PHE A 662 -36.28 -5.89 5.19
C PHE A 662 -35.03 -5.05 5.05
N ILE A 663 -34.29 -4.94 6.15
CA ILE A 663 -33.02 -4.22 6.21
C ILE A 663 -31.91 -5.25 5.91
N PHE A 664 -31.43 -5.27 4.68
CA PHE A 664 -30.39 -6.19 4.25
C PHE A 664 -29.01 -5.72 4.74
N ALA A 665 -28.46 -6.39 5.74
CA ALA A 665 -27.25 -5.97 6.47
C ALA A 665 -26.05 -5.58 5.57
N PRO A 666 -25.73 -6.29 4.46
CA PRO A 666 -24.65 -5.89 3.56
C PRO A 666 -24.88 -4.56 2.82
N LEU A 667 -26.13 -4.14 2.62
CA LEU A 667 -26.48 -2.85 2.04
C LEU A 667 -26.34 -1.72 3.08
N PHE A 668 -26.82 -1.97 4.31
CA PHE A 668 -26.90 -0.95 5.36
C PHE A 668 -25.62 -0.81 6.18
N HIS A 669 -24.80 -1.86 6.30
CA HIS A 669 -23.52 -1.89 7.02
C HIS A 669 -22.34 -2.17 6.07
N ALA A 670 -22.34 -1.58 4.87
CA ALA A 670 -21.32 -1.81 3.85
C ALA A 670 -19.87 -1.64 4.36
N ALA A 671 -19.64 -0.73 5.32
CA ALA A 671 -18.35 -0.53 5.97
C ALA A 671 -17.77 -1.82 6.61
N THR A 672 -18.61 -2.74 7.10
CA THR A 672 -18.16 -3.98 7.75
C THR A 672 -17.86 -5.13 6.77
N ALA A 673 -18.02 -4.92 5.46
CA ALA A 673 -17.79 -5.96 4.44
C ALA A 673 -16.37 -6.54 4.48
N ARG A 674 -15.37 -5.73 4.86
CA ARG A 674 -13.98 -6.17 5.05
C ARG A 674 -13.85 -7.20 6.18
N VAL A 675 -14.43 -6.93 7.35
CA VAL A 675 -14.40 -7.85 8.49
C VAL A 675 -15.15 -9.15 8.17
N ALA A 676 -16.19 -9.08 7.35
CA ALA A 676 -16.89 -10.26 6.84
C ALA A 676 -16.03 -11.15 5.91
N HIS A 677 -14.98 -10.63 5.27
CA HIS A 677 -14.00 -11.43 4.54
C HIS A 677 -13.18 -12.30 5.50
N VAL A 678 -12.45 -11.66 6.41
CA VAL A 678 -11.57 -12.32 7.40
C VAL A 678 -12.33 -13.34 8.25
N ARG A 679 -13.58 -13.04 8.63
CA ARG A 679 -14.44 -13.99 9.36
C ARG A 679 -14.77 -15.27 8.59
N ARG A 680 -14.88 -15.23 7.26
CA ARG A 680 -15.11 -16.44 6.45
C ARG A 680 -13.87 -17.32 6.38
N GLU A 681 -12.68 -16.73 6.36
CA GLU A 681 -11.41 -17.46 6.40
C GLU A 681 -11.14 -18.06 7.79
N LEU A 682 -11.49 -17.35 8.86
CA LEU A 682 -11.38 -17.83 10.24
C LEU A 682 -12.21 -19.08 10.54
N GLY A 683 -13.40 -19.21 9.95
CA GLY A 683 -14.28 -20.38 10.10
C GLY A 683 -14.86 -20.63 11.52
N VAL A 684 -14.65 -19.72 12.47
CA VAL A 684 -15.10 -19.84 13.87
C VAL A 684 -16.14 -18.78 14.24
N HIS A 685 -16.91 -19.03 15.31
CA HIS A 685 -17.81 -18.02 15.87
C HIS A 685 -17.01 -16.83 16.44
N THR A 686 -17.46 -15.62 16.12
CA THR A 686 -16.90 -14.38 16.68
C THR A 686 -18.03 -13.49 17.16
N THR A 687 -17.71 -12.38 17.83
CA THR A 687 -18.66 -11.37 18.33
C THR A 687 -19.71 -10.94 17.29
N PHE A 688 -19.33 -10.89 16.02
CA PHE A 688 -20.21 -10.57 14.89
C PHE A 688 -21.31 -11.60 14.61
N ASN A 689 -21.30 -12.77 15.25
CA ASN A 689 -22.44 -13.69 15.30
C ASN A 689 -23.56 -13.21 16.23
N MET A 690 -23.24 -12.34 17.22
CA MET A 690 -24.21 -11.71 18.12
C MET A 690 -24.58 -10.28 17.68
N LEU A 691 -23.70 -9.57 16.96
CA LEU A 691 -23.94 -8.17 16.58
C LEU A 691 -25.08 -7.97 15.57
N GLY A 692 -25.42 -8.97 14.75
CA GLY A 692 -26.47 -8.84 13.73
C GLY A 692 -27.81 -8.33 14.30
N PRO A 693 -28.45 -9.06 15.24
CA PRO A 693 -29.65 -8.57 15.94
C PRO A 693 -29.46 -7.22 16.64
N LEU A 694 -28.27 -6.97 17.22
CA LEU A 694 -27.98 -5.75 17.97
C LEU A 694 -27.88 -4.48 17.10
N THR A 695 -27.70 -4.60 15.79
CA THR A 695 -27.24 -3.49 14.94
C THR A 695 -28.30 -2.84 14.05
N ASN A 696 -29.57 -3.18 14.24
CA ASN A 696 -30.70 -2.66 13.48
C ASN A 696 -30.62 -1.12 13.22
N PRO A 697 -30.43 -0.67 11.96
CA PRO A 697 -30.30 0.74 11.58
C PRO A 697 -31.53 1.62 11.85
N ALA A 698 -32.72 1.02 11.96
CA ALA A 698 -33.94 1.72 12.33
C ALA A 698 -34.08 1.90 13.85
N GLN A 699 -33.21 1.26 14.65
CA GLN A 699 -33.20 1.33 16.12
C GLN A 699 -34.56 0.95 16.74
N ALA A 700 -35.10 -0.20 16.33
CA ALA A 700 -36.40 -0.67 16.79
C ALA A 700 -36.53 -0.65 18.33
N PRO A 701 -37.53 0.05 18.90
CA PRO A 701 -37.69 0.21 20.35
C PRO A 701 -38.12 -1.10 21.05
N PHE A 702 -38.66 -2.05 20.29
CA PHE A 702 -38.96 -3.40 20.75
C PHE A 702 -38.16 -4.41 19.93
N GLN A 703 -37.64 -5.47 20.56
CA GLN A 703 -36.86 -6.51 19.85
C GLN A 703 -37.08 -7.90 20.46
N ILE A 704 -37.21 -8.92 19.61
CA ILE A 704 -37.02 -10.33 20.00
C ILE A 704 -35.75 -10.86 19.34
N VAL A 705 -34.85 -11.39 20.15
CA VAL A 705 -33.53 -11.85 19.72
C VAL A 705 -33.28 -13.29 20.13
N GLY A 706 -33.06 -14.15 19.14
CA GLY A 706 -32.78 -15.57 19.35
C GLY A 706 -31.29 -15.86 19.53
N VAL A 707 -30.90 -16.56 20.61
CA VAL A 707 -29.49 -16.95 20.85
C VAL A 707 -29.28 -18.46 20.81
N TRP A 708 -28.16 -18.89 20.23
CA TRP A 708 -27.83 -20.31 20.03
C TRP A 708 -27.42 -21.06 21.31
N HIS A 709 -27.18 -20.36 22.42
CA HIS A 709 -26.77 -20.96 23.69
C HIS A 709 -27.27 -20.15 24.89
N ARG A 710 -27.78 -20.86 25.92
CA ARG A 710 -28.35 -20.28 27.14
C ARG A 710 -27.46 -19.23 27.83
N SER A 711 -26.13 -19.40 27.81
CA SER A 711 -25.20 -18.46 28.46
C SER A 711 -25.13 -17.06 27.82
N LEU A 712 -25.77 -16.85 26.68
CA LEU A 712 -25.80 -15.56 25.97
C LEU A 712 -27.01 -14.69 26.35
N LEU A 713 -28.04 -15.27 26.98
CA LEU A 713 -29.33 -14.61 27.28
C LEU A 713 -29.14 -13.27 28.00
N GLU A 714 -28.64 -13.30 29.24
CA GLU A 714 -28.44 -12.11 30.07
C GLU A 714 -27.44 -11.12 29.46
N ARG A 715 -26.42 -11.62 28.75
CA ARG A 715 -25.37 -10.81 28.13
C ARG A 715 -25.91 -9.97 26.97
N VAL A 716 -26.68 -10.58 26.08
CA VAL A 716 -27.32 -9.90 24.95
C VAL A 716 -28.46 -9.00 25.45
N ALA A 717 -29.22 -9.41 26.47
CA ALA A 717 -30.27 -8.59 27.08
C ALA A 717 -29.69 -7.31 27.72
N SER A 718 -28.59 -7.45 28.47
CA SER A 718 -27.84 -6.32 29.05
C SER A 718 -27.32 -5.38 27.96
N ALA A 719 -26.78 -5.92 26.86
CA ALA A 719 -26.32 -5.11 25.73
C ALA A 719 -27.46 -4.33 25.05
N LEU A 720 -28.63 -4.95 24.86
CA LEU A 720 -29.84 -4.30 24.33
C LEU A 720 -30.35 -3.17 25.24
N ALA A 721 -30.32 -3.38 26.56
CA ALA A 721 -30.66 -2.36 27.54
C ALA A 721 -29.71 -1.15 27.44
N ARG A 722 -28.39 -1.41 27.35
CA ARG A 722 -27.38 -0.35 27.15
C ARG A 722 -27.53 0.38 25.82
N LEU A 723 -27.98 -0.30 24.77
CA LEU A 723 -28.31 0.26 23.46
C LEU A 723 -29.63 1.05 23.42
N GLY A 724 -30.29 1.28 24.57
CA GLY A 724 -31.48 2.12 24.69
C GLY A 724 -32.77 1.48 24.18
N VAL A 725 -32.81 0.16 24.00
CA VAL A 725 -34.03 -0.54 23.57
C VAL A 725 -35.07 -0.48 24.70
N LYS A 726 -36.32 -0.14 24.37
CA LYS A 726 -37.37 0.15 25.36
C LYS A 726 -37.82 -1.11 26.09
N LYS A 727 -38.03 -2.20 25.36
CA LYS A 727 -38.13 -3.56 25.90
C LYS A 727 -37.59 -4.57 24.89
N ALA A 728 -36.82 -5.57 25.33
CA ALA A 728 -36.46 -6.69 24.47
C ALA A 728 -36.55 -8.02 25.21
N TRP A 729 -36.84 -9.10 24.48
CA TRP A 729 -36.71 -10.48 24.96
C TRP A 729 -35.60 -11.17 24.19
N VAL A 730 -34.61 -11.68 24.91
CA VAL A 730 -33.62 -12.61 24.36
C VAL A 730 -34.03 -14.03 24.73
N VAL A 731 -34.08 -14.93 23.75
CA VAL A 731 -34.73 -16.25 23.89
C VAL A 731 -33.83 -17.41 23.47
N HIS A 732 -33.99 -18.55 24.15
CA HIS A 732 -33.34 -19.82 23.84
C HIS A 732 -34.21 -21.00 24.27
N GLY A 733 -34.62 -21.85 23.32
CA GLY A 733 -35.39 -23.06 23.61
C GLY A 733 -34.56 -24.10 24.37
N ALA A 734 -35.18 -24.84 25.29
CA ALA A 734 -34.51 -25.94 26.02
C ALA A 734 -34.11 -27.12 25.10
N ASP A 735 -34.73 -27.20 23.92
CA ASP A 735 -34.42 -28.07 22.79
C ASP A 735 -33.24 -27.58 21.92
N GLY A 736 -32.67 -26.41 22.23
CA GLY A 736 -31.54 -25.82 21.50
C GLY A 736 -31.92 -24.91 20.33
N LEU A 737 -33.20 -24.55 20.18
CA LEU A 737 -33.62 -23.54 19.20
C LEU A 737 -33.19 -22.11 19.61
N ASP A 738 -32.80 -21.31 18.63
CA ASP A 738 -32.62 -19.85 18.77
C ASP A 738 -33.92 -19.08 18.43
N GLU A 739 -35.06 -19.60 18.86
CA GLU A 739 -36.41 -19.01 18.76
C GLU A 739 -37.23 -19.46 20.01
N ILE A 740 -38.44 -18.94 20.21
CA ILE A 740 -39.38 -19.51 21.19
C ILE A 740 -39.89 -20.86 20.66
N THR A 741 -39.73 -21.93 21.44
CA THR A 741 -40.06 -23.31 21.04
C THR A 741 -41.50 -23.69 21.38
N ILE A 742 -42.06 -24.64 20.62
CA ILE A 742 -43.34 -25.31 20.87
C ILE A 742 -43.21 -26.71 21.49
N ALA A 743 -42.00 -27.25 21.69
CA ALA A 743 -41.83 -28.60 22.26
C ALA A 743 -41.60 -28.60 23.78
N ASP A 744 -40.87 -27.60 24.29
CA ASP A 744 -40.46 -27.51 25.69
C ASP A 744 -40.52 -26.04 26.16
N LYS A 745 -39.99 -25.73 27.33
CA LYS A 745 -39.82 -24.36 27.81
C LYS A 745 -38.74 -23.61 27.01
N THR A 746 -38.97 -22.32 26.86
CA THR A 746 -38.00 -21.34 26.37
C THR A 746 -37.47 -20.54 27.56
N TYR A 747 -36.15 -20.43 27.68
CA TYR A 747 -35.49 -19.52 28.60
C TYR A 747 -35.49 -18.11 28.03
N VAL A 748 -35.87 -17.12 28.83
CA VAL A 748 -35.98 -15.72 28.43
C VAL A 748 -35.14 -14.85 29.35
N ALA A 749 -34.38 -13.92 28.77
CA ALA A 749 -33.88 -12.74 29.47
C ALA A 749 -34.55 -11.50 28.89
N ALA A 750 -35.37 -10.83 29.68
CA ALA A 750 -36.04 -9.60 29.31
C ALA A 750 -35.25 -8.39 29.81
N CYS A 751 -35.09 -7.36 28.97
CA CYS A 751 -34.53 -6.08 29.39
C CYS A 751 -35.53 -4.94 29.20
N SER A 752 -35.34 -3.87 29.99
CA SER A 752 -36.10 -2.63 29.88
C SER A 752 -35.20 -1.39 29.75
N SER A 753 -35.79 -0.25 29.41
CA SER A 753 -35.09 1.05 29.37
C SER A 753 -34.47 1.51 30.70
N THR A 754 -34.77 0.86 31.84
CA THR A 754 -34.10 1.12 33.13
C THR A 754 -32.68 0.53 33.21
N GLY A 755 -32.32 -0.37 32.30
CA GLY A 755 -31.05 -1.12 32.36
C GLY A 755 -31.15 -2.45 33.13
N GLU A 756 -32.30 -2.74 33.75
CA GLU A 756 -32.54 -3.99 34.46
C GLU A 756 -32.78 -5.14 33.47
N VAL A 757 -32.29 -6.33 33.85
CA VAL A 757 -32.49 -7.60 33.15
C VAL A 757 -33.12 -8.60 34.10
N GLU A 758 -34.25 -9.16 33.70
CA GLU A 758 -34.99 -10.19 34.43
C GLU A 758 -34.96 -11.50 33.63
N THR A 759 -34.79 -12.63 34.31
CA THR A 759 -34.80 -13.95 33.65
C THR A 759 -35.99 -14.79 34.11
N PHE A 760 -36.70 -15.39 33.16
CA PHE A 760 -37.82 -16.29 33.41
C PHE A 760 -37.89 -17.39 32.34
N THR A 761 -38.87 -18.27 32.44
CA THR A 761 -39.18 -19.27 31.42
C THR A 761 -40.62 -19.13 30.95
N VAL A 762 -40.84 -19.28 29.64
CA VAL A 762 -42.17 -19.44 29.06
C VAL A 762 -42.29 -20.83 28.44
N SER A 763 -43.51 -21.35 28.34
CA SER A 763 -43.86 -22.64 27.76
C SER A 763 -45.05 -22.49 26.83
N PRO A 764 -45.32 -23.45 25.93
CA PRO A 764 -46.47 -23.38 25.02
C PRO A 764 -47.80 -23.23 25.77
N ASP A 765 -47.88 -23.82 26.96
CA ASP A 765 -49.02 -23.74 27.88
C ASP A 765 -49.34 -22.29 28.31
N ASP A 766 -48.33 -21.41 28.42
CA ASP A 766 -48.53 -19.98 28.76
C ASP A 766 -49.20 -19.20 27.62
N PHE A 767 -48.94 -19.61 26.38
CA PHE A 767 -49.57 -19.07 25.16
C PHE A 767 -50.93 -19.73 24.85
N GLY A 768 -51.27 -20.81 25.55
CA GLY A 768 -52.48 -21.61 25.28
C GLY A 768 -52.33 -22.56 24.09
N LEU A 769 -51.10 -22.95 23.74
CA LEU A 769 -50.77 -23.92 22.69
C LEU A 769 -50.37 -25.26 23.31
N GLU A 770 -50.72 -26.36 22.65
CA GLU A 770 -50.25 -27.70 23.05
C GLU A 770 -48.78 -27.91 22.66
N ARG A 771 -48.06 -28.72 23.43
CA ARG A 771 -46.65 -29.05 23.16
C ARG A 771 -46.54 -30.02 21.99
N GLN A 772 -45.68 -29.71 21.02
CA GLN A 772 -45.51 -30.49 19.78
C GLN A 772 -44.02 -30.72 19.47
N HIS A 773 -43.65 -31.94 19.05
CA HIS A 773 -42.27 -32.31 18.73
C HIS A 773 -41.87 -31.98 17.27
N PHE A 774 -40.58 -31.70 17.05
CA PHE A 774 -40.02 -31.23 15.78
C PHE A 774 -39.57 -32.35 14.82
N ASP A 775 -40.48 -33.22 14.40
CA ASP A 775 -40.17 -34.20 13.36
C ASP A 775 -40.35 -33.61 11.95
N GLY A 776 -39.24 -33.18 11.33
CA GLY A 776 -39.11 -33.04 9.87
C GLY A 776 -38.99 -31.64 9.26
N PHE A 777 -39.05 -30.55 10.02
CA PHE A 777 -39.10 -29.17 9.49
C PHE A 777 -37.75 -28.50 9.19
N CYS A 778 -36.80 -29.28 8.67
CA CYS A 778 -35.50 -28.78 8.21
C CYS A 778 -35.58 -28.37 6.73
N GLY A 779 -36.08 -27.16 6.43
CA GLY A 779 -36.07 -26.63 5.06
C GLY A 779 -34.64 -26.60 4.50
N LYS A 780 -34.36 -27.44 3.51
CA LYS A 780 -33.00 -27.78 3.07
C LYS A 780 -32.34 -26.66 2.26
N GLY A 781 -33.15 -25.77 1.69
CA GLY A 781 -32.70 -24.59 0.95
C GLY A 781 -33.74 -23.45 0.89
N PRO A 782 -33.42 -22.33 0.21
CA PRO A 782 -34.24 -21.13 0.19
C PRO A 782 -35.66 -21.32 -0.38
N GLN A 783 -35.80 -22.13 -1.43
CA GLN A 783 -37.07 -22.36 -2.12
C GLN A 783 -38.04 -23.17 -1.24
N GLU A 784 -37.56 -24.20 -0.54
CA GLU A 784 -38.37 -24.96 0.42
C GLU A 784 -38.83 -24.10 1.60
N ASN A 785 -37.95 -23.22 2.09
CA ASN A 785 -38.31 -22.22 3.10
C ASN A 785 -39.38 -21.26 2.57
N ALA A 786 -39.22 -20.73 1.36
CA ALA A 786 -40.17 -19.81 0.74
C ALA A 786 -41.55 -20.46 0.53
N HIS A 787 -41.62 -21.69 0.02
CA HIS A 787 -42.88 -22.41 -0.12
C HIS A 787 -43.59 -22.63 1.22
N LEU A 788 -42.86 -23.05 2.26
CA LEU A 788 -43.43 -23.26 3.59
C LEU A 788 -43.94 -21.95 4.21
N ILE A 789 -43.16 -20.85 4.12
CA ILE A 789 -43.60 -19.54 4.61
C ILE A 789 -44.85 -19.08 3.84
N HIS A 790 -44.86 -19.20 2.52
CA HIS A 790 -46.03 -18.83 1.71
C HIS A 790 -47.28 -19.64 2.12
N ALA A 791 -47.17 -20.96 2.25
CA ALA A 791 -48.27 -21.82 2.71
C ALA A 791 -48.81 -21.41 4.09
N ILE A 792 -47.92 -21.10 5.04
CA ILE A 792 -48.31 -20.59 6.36
C ILE A 792 -49.05 -19.25 6.25
N LEU A 793 -48.56 -18.30 5.44
CA LEU A 793 -49.17 -16.97 5.29
C LEU A 793 -50.52 -17.00 4.55
N GLN A 794 -50.75 -18.01 3.69
CA GLN A 794 -52.04 -18.27 3.04
C GLN A 794 -53.01 -19.10 3.92
N GLY A 795 -52.61 -19.48 5.13
CA GLY A 795 -53.45 -20.21 6.07
C GLY A 795 -53.60 -21.72 5.80
N GLU A 796 -52.71 -22.34 5.01
CA GLU A 796 -52.78 -23.77 4.70
C GLU A 796 -52.60 -24.65 5.95
N THR A 797 -53.55 -25.55 6.22
CA THR A 797 -53.62 -26.40 7.44
C THR A 797 -53.45 -27.89 7.14
N THR A 798 -52.34 -28.25 6.49
CA THR A 798 -51.87 -29.63 6.44
C THR A 798 -51.28 -30.07 7.79
N LYS A 799 -51.19 -31.38 8.07
CA LYS A 799 -50.51 -31.90 9.27
C LYS A 799 -49.09 -31.35 9.43
N THR A 800 -48.40 -31.12 8.31
CA THR A 800 -47.04 -30.57 8.31
C THR A 800 -47.02 -29.05 8.51
N THR A 801 -47.93 -28.30 7.89
CA THR A 801 -47.94 -26.83 8.06
C THR A 801 -48.48 -26.38 9.42
N SER A 802 -49.27 -27.20 10.14
CA SER A 802 -49.82 -26.84 11.46
C SER A 802 -48.73 -26.54 12.51
N ALA A 803 -47.82 -27.48 12.79
CA ALA A 803 -46.77 -27.28 13.78
C ALA A 803 -45.81 -26.12 13.39
N ALA A 804 -45.51 -25.99 12.10
CA ALA A 804 -44.72 -24.88 11.58
C ALA A 804 -45.44 -23.52 11.73
N ARG A 805 -46.76 -23.49 11.55
CA ARG A 805 -47.62 -22.32 11.78
C ARG A 805 -47.68 -21.96 13.27
N ASP A 806 -47.84 -22.93 14.17
CA ASP A 806 -47.86 -22.70 15.63
C ASP A 806 -46.52 -22.13 16.13
N LEU A 807 -45.40 -22.61 15.60
CA LEU A 807 -44.07 -22.07 15.86
C LEU A 807 -43.90 -20.61 15.39
N VAL A 808 -44.58 -20.21 14.31
CA VAL A 808 -44.60 -18.80 13.86
C VAL A 808 -45.52 -17.97 14.74
N ILE A 809 -46.68 -18.51 15.12
CA ILE A 809 -47.67 -17.86 15.99
C ILE A 809 -47.08 -17.57 17.37
N ILE A 810 -46.39 -18.52 18.02
CA ILE A 810 -45.85 -18.32 19.37
C ILE A 810 -44.79 -17.19 19.41
N ASN A 811 -43.94 -17.11 18.38
CA ASN A 811 -42.93 -16.06 18.24
C ASN A 811 -43.56 -14.70 17.88
N ALA A 812 -44.60 -14.68 17.03
CA ALA A 812 -45.36 -13.47 16.74
C ALA A 812 -46.16 -12.95 17.94
N ALA A 813 -46.80 -13.85 18.70
CA ALA A 813 -47.56 -13.53 19.90
C ALA A 813 -46.67 -12.88 20.98
N ALA A 814 -45.47 -13.43 21.22
CA ALA A 814 -44.50 -12.82 22.12
C ALA A 814 -44.12 -11.39 21.70
N ALA A 815 -43.94 -11.16 20.39
CA ALA A 815 -43.61 -9.83 19.84
C ALA A 815 -44.74 -8.81 20.05
N LEU A 816 -46.00 -9.23 19.83
CA LEU A 816 -47.19 -8.39 20.03
C LEU A 816 -47.43 -8.06 21.51
N TYR A 817 -47.21 -9.01 22.42
CA TYR A 817 -47.26 -8.79 23.86
C TYR A 817 -46.13 -7.86 24.33
N LEU A 818 -44.88 -8.11 23.92
CA LEU A 818 -43.71 -7.30 24.26
C LEU A 818 -43.88 -5.82 23.88
N ALA A 819 -44.46 -5.55 22.71
CA ALA A 819 -44.74 -4.21 22.21
C ALA A 819 -46.01 -3.56 22.80
N GLY A 820 -46.74 -4.27 23.68
CA GLY A 820 -47.98 -3.80 24.30
C GLY A 820 -49.14 -3.63 23.33
N VAL A 821 -49.21 -4.49 22.30
CA VAL A 821 -50.36 -4.60 21.38
C VAL A 821 -51.42 -5.54 21.97
N ALA A 822 -50.98 -6.58 22.66
CA ALA A 822 -51.83 -7.51 23.40
C ALA A 822 -51.64 -7.34 24.94
N PRO A 823 -52.68 -7.52 25.75
CA PRO A 823 -52.59 -7.46 27.22
C PRO A 823 -51.93 -8.71 27.84
N ASP A 824 -52.00 -9.86 27.16
CA ASP A 824 -51.45 -11.15 27.58
C ASP A 824 -51.06 -12.02 26.37
N LEU A 825 -50.34 -13.12 26.61
CA LEU A 825 -49.82 -14.01 25.57
C LEU A 825 -50.91 -14.78 24.81
N ARG A 826 -52.03 -15.12 25.45
CA ARG A 826 -53.14 -15.89 24.83
C ARG A 826 -53.95 -15.00 23.89
N TYR A 827 -54.21 -13.76 24.29
CA TYR A 827 -54.77 -12.75 23.39
C TYR A 827 -53.83 -12.45 22.21
N ALA A 828 -52.52 -12.42 22.44
CA ALA A 828 -51.53 -12.22 21.39
C ALA A 828 -51.50 -13.37 20.36
N VAL A 829 -51.71 -14.63 20.80
CA VAL A 829 -51.93 -15.78 19.89
C VAL A 829 -53.16 -15.57 19.02
N GLY A 830 -54.27 -15.09 19.60
CA GLY A 830 -55.49 -14.76 18.84
C GLY A 830 -55.23 -13.78 17.70
N LEU A 831 -54.53 -12.67 17.97
CA LEU A 831 -54.15 -11.69 16.96
C LEU A 831 -53.22 -12.25 15.88
N ALA A 832 -52.27 -13.12 16.26
CA ALA A 832 -51.35 -13.77 15.33
C ALA A 832 -52.06 -14.78 14.42
N CYS A 833 -53.01 -15.55 14.93
CA CYS A 833 -53.90 -16.40 14.12
C CYS A 833 -54.73 -15.55 13.15
N GLU A 834 -55.43 -14.52 13.65
CA GLU A 834 -56.28 -13.67 12.82
C GLU A 834 -55.50 -12.97 11.70
N SER A 835 -54.26 -12.57 11.97
CA SER A 835 -53.34 -12.00 10.96
C SER A 835 -53.08 -12.94 9.78
N ILE A 836 -52.96 -14.25 10.04
CA ILE A 836 -52.84 -15.29 9.01
C ILE A 836 -54.20 -15.53 8.35
N ASP A 837 -55.22 -15.87 9.13
CA ASP A 837 -56.51 -16.37 8.62
C ASP A 837 -57.33 -15.31 7.85
N SER A 838 -57.10 -14.03 8.12
CA SER A 838 -57.69 -12.93 7.36
C SER A 838 -56.90 -12.54 6.10
N GLY A 839 -55.78 -13.22 5.81
CA GLY A 839 -54.90 -12.92 4.67
C GLY A 839 -54.09 -11.62 4.82
N ARG A 840 -54.14 -10.95 5.99
CA ARG A 840 -53.36 -9.72 6.23
C ARG A 840 -51.86 -9.97 6.21
N ALA A 841 -51.40 -11.09 6.76
CA ALA A 841 -49.99 -11.46 6.75
C ALA A 841 -49.45 -11.71 5.32
N ALA A 842 -50.21 -12.41 4.47
CA ALA A 842 -49.89 -12.56 3.03
C ALA A 842 -49.90 -11.20 2.31
N SER A 843 -50.89 -10.34 2.57
CA SER A 843 -50.99 -9.01 1.97
C SER A 843 -49.77 -8.12 2.28
N LYS A 844 -49.12 -8.30 3.44
CA LYS A 844 -47.86 -7.62 3.80
C LYS A 844 -46.67 -8.12 2.96
N LEU A 845 -46.60 -9.41 2.67
CA LEU A 845 -45.60 -9.95 1.74
C LEU A 845 -45.79 -9.37 0.33
N ASP A 846 -47.01 -9.40 -0.21
CA ASP A 846 -47.29 -8.87 -1.54
C ASP A 846 -46.98 -7.37 -1.67
N ALA A 847 -47.27 -6.59 -0.62
CA ALA A 847 -46.93 -5.17 -0.58
C ALA A 847 -45.41 -4.94 -0.64
N LEU A 848 -44.65 -5.70 0.15
CA LEU A 848 -43.18 -5.65 0.17
C LEU A 848 -42.57 -6.08 -1.17
N VAL A 849 -43.11 -7.13 -1.81
CA VAL A 849 -42.69 -7.58 -3.15
C VAL A 849 -42.95 -6.47 -4.19
N ARG A 850 -44.15 -5.87 -4.20
CA ARG A 850 -44.50 -4.80 -5.15
C ARG A 850 -43.61 -3.57 -5.01
N GLU A 851 -43.45 -3.03 -3.81
CA GLU A 851 -42.72 -1.77 -3.61
C GLU A 851 -41.20 -1.95 -3.80
N THR A 852 -40.62 -3.10 -3.42
CA THR A 852 -39.17 -3.37 -3.63
C THR A 852 -38.80 -3.64 -5.09
N ASN A 853 -39.73 -4.13 -5.91
CA ASN A 853 -39.53 -4.35 -7.36
C ASN A 853 -40.02 -3.19 -8.24
N ARG A 854 -40.57 -2.13 -7.63
CA ARG A 854 -41.02 -0.94 -8.34
C ARG A 854 -39.84 -0.27 -9.06
N LYS A 855 -39.95 -0.11 -10.39
CA LYS A 855 -38.97 0.69 -11.15
C LYS A 855 -39.04 2.15 -10.70
N PRO A 856 -37.89 2.85 -10.59
CA PRO A 856 -37.82 4.25 -10.17
C PRO A 856 -38.54 5.18 -11.16
#